data_AF-A1B7Y1-F1
#
_entry.id   AF-A1B7Y1-F1
#
_cell.length_a   1.000
_cell.length_b   1.000
_cell.length_c   1.000
_cell.angle_alpha   90.00
_cell.angle_beta   90.00
_cell.angle_gamma   90.00
#
_symmetry.space_group_name_H-M   'P 1'
#
loop_
_entity.id
_entity.type
_entity.pdbx_description
1 polymer ?
#
loop_
_entity_poly.entity_id
_entity_poly.type
_entity_poly.pdbx_seq_one_letter_code
_entity_poly.pdbx_strand_id
1 'polypeptide(L)'
;MSTMTASLGRSWTEQKWARRLFRGTPFRLARFFMAWGMPAAAIPVLRVPMALYPPAPDLLLMRAQAARRAGRIKQAKALCEALRPTLEMAVLQQDLRQVLAIYVEFEASMVRAPLAAGRYLSGLLCAENRRKLLLDACADLPEQPFIIQIRALCQALDGEYKEAAGRITDLMRERGEHGRKSASKAELTLLRETWTVVDRIAFANVDWAGDDVQTESSVLFERAQDSETADALVAGKLLHEQLLQSREQEKFLALCQEDFDKAVALNVRLNAIRHMLRVGLRRLPDYTPAHEQARQCLDAITPEIARQMQQVPRQKQLKSAYVNQMVTVLTLARTLRRADLAQRIVQHFVDLSEDPAANPVLWSAAANIANEVADQEQSRIIMDNTGHLPPQTQVHVRDYFRWANLVGAYDEARKFSSTMPANLKRSFGMIQFVDTLQRRCQFDSAYELAGKIHAEYLTRPWLVRPLQNHRLMTRIGELAFLQRTARVLGKVPQPQDPKGVIFILARNISQLRSYPLMVLRAFKRRGWAVVPLVEGLLPREKTGIEEIDILNGAISRNARLTAKAEEALPQLSNFHVNLDKGQVRWGRINLSHALWEDAAIDRRRYTIHWHCPELQNSLLQLLTWTEATGRVLQHLRTVSHKQNRRVGVISLFGHRLPDCLPRFYCDRFGHGERFFAVHAANGYQNYFTNFSTNISERFVLRNMTRHPEARSASFPLPQNFERYFKAHRAQAAEILAQQEDVTKVRRSTGDQKARAPEAEEAMARIAAWRARGGKVACAFGKVVCDSSVPFDGGPTHASMKDWINHCIRAVRGSDTLLLIKPHPHELNNQIATFPTEFFSDLIEEEIGENVIFLGHRWFDMHDMAGLMDLGVIYNGTTSVELGIMGIPCILAGHFAPIDYPIGHIAPQTRAEFETYLRFEKPAIVAPDIRERAALWLHYMRSPDFTLPYRFHARPVTNKKIYPPYWFGEDLKALQTGENATPGRLARRVLGQEAEPGGQRMPSST
;
A
#
# COMPACT_ATOMS: atom_id res chain seq x y z
N MET A 1 -36.21 -66.39 19.45
CA MET A 1 -36.84 -66.90 20.69
C MET A 1 -36.97 -65.72 21.64
N SER A 2 -38.10 -65.00 21.60
CA SER A 2 -39.27 -65.12 22.51
C SER A 2 -39.04 -64.44 23.88
N THR A 3 -39.54 -63.20 24.07
CA THR A 3 -40.78 -62.79 24.80
C THR A 3 -40.68 -63.01 26.32
N MET A 4 -40.82 -62.06 27.27
CA MET A 4 -41.82 -60.99 27.54
C MET A 4 -41.21 -59.95 28.52
N THR A 5 -41.16 -58.63 28.27
CA THR A 5 -42.13 -57.53 28.49
C THR A 5 -42.67 -57.27 29.92
N ALA A 6 -42.27 -56.14 30.52
CA ALA A 6 -43.14 -55.06 31.06
C ALA A 6 -42.25 -53.91 31.63
N SER A 7 -42.09 -52.80 30.92
CA SER A 7 -42.84 -51.53 31.07
C SER A 7 -42.01 -50.44 31.76
N LEU A 8 -41.64 -49.41 31.00
CA LEU A 8 -42.00 -48.00 31.25
C LEU A 8 -41.23 -47.12 30.27
N GLY A 9 -41.88 -46.86 29.13
CA GLY A 9 -41.58 -45.69 28.33
C GLY A 9 -41.87 -44.44 29.16
N ARG A 10 -40.82 -43.79 29.66
CA ARG A 10 -40.95 -42.45 30.24
C ARG A 10 -41.26 -41.47 29.12
N SER A 11 -42.36 -40.74 29.29
CA SER A 11 -42.87 -39.78 28.32
C SER A 11 -41.79 -38.76 27.93
N TRP A 12 -41.82 -38.30 26.69
CA TRP A 12 -40.95 -37.23 26.17
C TRP A 12 -41.01 -35.96 27.06
N THR A 13 -42.12 -35.77 27.78
CA THR A 13 -42.39 -34.75 28.80
C THR A 13 -41.64 -34.96 30.12
N GLU A 14 -41.48 -36.20 30.62
CA GLU A 14 -40.71 -36.51 31.86
C GLU A 14 -39.20 -36.28 31.68
N GLN A 15 -38.65 -36.61 30.50
CA GLN A 15 -37.25 -36.28 30.19
C GLN A 15 -37.02 -34.76 30.11
N LYS A 16 -38.04 -33.99 29.70
CA LYS A 16 -38.00 -32.51 29.65
C LYS A 16 -38.09 -31.89 31.05
N TRP A 17 -38.94 -32.43 31.92
CA TRP A 17 -39.08 -32.03 33.32
C TRP A 17 -37.83 -32.36 34.13
N ALA A 18 -37.29 -33.58 34.01
CA ALA A 18 -36.04 -33.97 34.65
C ALA A 18 -34.86 -33.11 34.17
N ARG A 19 -34.72 -32.84 32.86
CA ARG A 19 -33.68 -31.91 32.37
C ARG A 19 -33.86 -30.48 32.91
N ARG A 20 -35.10 -29.97 33.01
CA ARG A 20 -35.38 -28.62 33.57
C ARG A 20 -35.02 -28.50 35.05
N LEU A 21 -35.38 -29.50 35.87
CA LEU A 21 -35.13 -29.50 37.31
C LEU A 21 -33.67 -29.81 37.65
N PHE A 22 -33.06 -30.80 36.99
CA PHE A 22 -31.71 -31.27 37.32
C PHE A 22 -30.59 -30.54 36.55
N ARG A 23 -30.86 -29.82 35.46
CA ARG A 23 -29.85 -28.95 34.81
C ARG A 23 -30.22 -27.47 34.88
N GLY A 24 -31.47 -27.12 34.59
CA GLY A 24 -31.93 -25.74 34.50
C GLY A 24 -31.98 -25.01 35.85
N THR A 25 -32.31 -25.70 36.94
CA THR A 25 -32.34 -25.10 38.29
C THR A 25 -30.93 -24.86 38.84
N PRO A 26 -29.99 -25.82 38.83
CA PRO A 26 -28.60 -25.57 39.21
C PRO A 26 -27.91 -24.49 38.37
N PHE A 27 -28.16 -24.45 37.06
CA PHE A 27 -27.60 -23.41 36.18
C PHE A 27 -28.10 -22.01 36.55
N ARG A 28 -29.41 -21.85 36.79
CA ARG A 28 -30.00 -20.56 37.22
C ARG A 28 -29.49 -20.13 38.59
N LEU A 29 -29.38 -21.06 39.53
CA LEU A 29 -28.88 -20.81 40.89
C LEU A 29 -27.38 -20.44 40.88
N ALA A 30 -26.57 -21.14 40.07
CA ALA A 30 -25.17 -20.79 39.88
C ALA A 30 -25.00 -19.42 39.20
N ARG A 31 -25.85 -19.09 38.21
CA ARG A 31 -25.87 -17.75 37.59
C ARG A 31 -26.21 -16.67 38.60
N PHE A 32 -27.18 -16.92 39.49
CA PHE A 32 -27.52 -16.04 40.61
C PHE A 32 -26.31 -15.81 41.52
N PHE A 33 -25.65 -16.86 42.00
CA PHE A 33 -24.43 -16.74 42.81
C PHE A 33 -23.30 -15.98 42.10
N MET A 34 -23.13 -16.20 40.80
CA MET A 34 -22.13 -15.48 39.98
C MET A 34 -22.44 -14.00 39.82
N ALA A 35 -23.72 -13.62 39.75
CA ALA A 35 -24.18 -12.22 39.67
C ALA A 35 -24.04 -11.50 41.02
N TRP A 36 -24.25 -12.21 42.13
CA TRP A 36 -24.11 -11.69 43.50
C TRP A 36 -22.67 -11.69 44.03
N GLY A 37 -21.67 -11.93 43.19
CA GLY A 37 -20.27 -11.90 43.60
C GLY A 37 -19.82 -13.08 44.47
N MET A 38 -20.56 -14.20 44.46
CA MET A 38 -20.26 -15.43 45.22
C MET A 38 -19.83 -16.61 44.32
N PRO A 39 -18.75 -16.48 43.52
CA PRO A 39 -18.36 -17.49 42.54
C PRO A 39 -17.97 -18.83 43.18
N ALA A 40 -17.46 -18.84 44.42
CA ALA A 40 -17.11 -20.06 45.13
C ALA A 40 -18.33 -20.94 45.45
N ALA A 41 -19.50 -20.33 45.70
CA ALA A 41 -20.76 -21.02 45.98
C ALA A 41 -21.38 -21.64 44.71
N ALA A 42 -21.12 -21.07 43.53
CA ALA A 42 -21.59 -21.62 42.25
C ALA A 42 -20.89 -22.94 41.87
N ILE A 43 -19.64 -23.16 42.30
CA ILE A 43 -18.85 -24.36 41.94
C ILE A 43 -19.49 -25.68 42.44
N PRO A 44 -19.87 -25.85 43.72
CA PRO A 44 -20.51 -27.08 44.19
C PRO A 44 -21.90 -27.29 43.57
N VAL A 45 -22.68 -26.21 43.37
CA VAL A 45 -24.00 -26.26 42.72
C VAL A 45 -23.92 -26.84 41.30
N LEU A 46 -22.88 -26.46 40.56
CA LEU A 46 -22.64 -26.97 39.20
C LEU A 46 -22.00 -28.37 39.18
N ARG A 47 -21.37 -28.81 40.27
CA ARG A 47 -20.74 -30.13 40.37
C ARG A 47 -21.76 -31.27 40.46
N VAL A 48 -22.83 -31.08 41.23
CA VAL A 48 -23.89 -32.09 41.45
C VAL A 48 -24.52 -32.59 40.13
N PRO A 49 -25.02 -31.72 39.23
CA PRO A 49 -25.64 -32.19 37.98
C PRO A 49 -24.65 -32.82 37.00
N MET A 50 -23.36 -32.46 37.08
CA MET A 50 -22.29 -33.07 36.28
C MET A 50 -21.84 -34.44 36.79
N ALA A 51 -22.09 -34.76 38.06
CA ALA A 51 -21.80 -36.09 38.62
C ALA A 51 -22.88 -37.10 38.24
N LEU A 52 -24.10 -36.63 37.96
CA LEU A 52 -25.28 -37.46 37.68
C LEU A 52 -25.55 -37.65 36.18
N TYR A 53 -24.96 -36.82 35.30
CA TYR A 53 -25.18 -36.85 33.86
C TYR A 53 -23.89 -36.51 33.10
N PRO A 54 -23.76 -36.91 31.82
CA PRO A 54 -22.67 -36.46 30.97
C PRO A 54 -22.57 -34.92 31.00
N PRO A 55 -21.35 -34.37 31.15
CA PRO A 55 -21.16 -32.97 31.43
C PRO A 55 -21.65 -32.13 30.25
N ALA A 56 -22.67 -31.30 30.51
CA ALA A 56 -23.22 -30.42 29.49
C ALA A 56 -22.25 -29.24 29.26
N PRO A 57 -21.99 -28.86 27.99
CA PRO A 57 -21.13 -27.73 27.61
C PRO A 57 -21.30 -26.43 28.41
N ASP A 58 -22.54 -26.03 28.60
CA ASP A 58 -22.99 -24.84 29.32
C ASP A 58 -22.66 -24.91 30.81
N LEU A 59 -22.89 -26.07 31.44
CA LEU A 59 -22.53 -26.30 32.85
C LEU A 59 -21.01 -26.32 33.06
N LEU A 60 -20.25 -26.95 32.14
CA LEU A 60 -18.79 -26.95 32.16
C LEU A 60 -18.22 -25.53 32.05
N LEU A 61 -18.73 -24.75 31.09
CA LEU A 61 -18.31 -23.37 30.86
C LEU A 61 -18.59 -22.48 32.08
N MET A 62 -19.82 -22.54 32.62
CA MET A 62 -20.20 -21.77 33.81
C MET A 62 -19.37 -22.17 35.04
N ARG A 63 -19.02 -23.46 35.17
CA ARG A 63 -18.18 -23.95 36.27
C ARG A 63 -16.73 -23.51 36.14
N ALA A 64 -16.19 -23.48 34.92
CA ALA A 64 -14.86 -22.92 34.65
C ALA A 64 -14.80 -21.43 35.01
N GLN A 65 -15.82 -20.67 34.61
CA GLN A 65 -15.99 -19.25 34.97
C GLN A 65 -16.04 -19.04 36.48
N ALA A 66 -16.84 -19.84 37.19
CA ALA A 66 -16.95 -19.79 38.64
C ALA A 66 -15.62 -20.11 39.33
N ALA A 67 -14.93 -21.17 38.91
CA ALA A 67 -13.62 -21.55 39.43
C ALA A 67 -12.58 -20.42 39.24
N ARG A 68 -12.58 -19.76 38.07
CA ARG A 68 -11.68 -18.65 37.77
C ARG A 68 -11.98 -17.43 38.65
N ARG A 69 -13.24 -17.00 38.72
CA ARG A 69 -13.66 -15.87 39.58
C ARG A 69 -13.40 -16.12 41.06
N ALA A 70 -13.38 -17.37 41.49
CA ALA A 70 -13.01 -17.78 42.85
C ALA A 70 -11.48 -17.94 43.07
N GLY A 71 -10.63 -17.56 42.11
CA GLY A 71 -9.17 -17.65 42.22
C GLY A 71 -8.60 -19.07 42.06
N ARG A 72 -9.41 -20.07 41.68
CA ARG A 72 -9.00 -21.48 41.54
C ARG A 72 -8.46 -21.76 40.14
N ILE A 73 -7.34 -21.12 39.78
CA ILE A 73 -6.79 -21.12 38.41
C ILE A 73 -6.50 -22.52 37.85
N LYS A 74 -5.87 -23.42 38.64
CA LYS A 74 -5.60 -24.81 38.21
C LYS A 74 -6.89 -25.56 37.86
N GLN A 75 -7.94 -25.37 38.68
CA GLN A 75 -9.24 -26.00 38.46
C GLN A 75 -9.94 -25.43 37.22
N ALA A 76 -9.91 -24.10 37.03
CA ALA A 76 -10.46 -23.46 35.85
C ALA A 76 -9.78 -23.95 34.56
N LYS A 77 -8.45 -24.10 34.58
CA LYS A 77 -7.67 -24.64 33.45
C LYS A 77 -8.10 -26.06 33.09
N ALA A 78 -8.19 -26.97 34.07
CA ALA A 78 -8.61 -28.35 33.83
C ALA A 78 -10.05 -28.42 33.26
N LEU A 79 -10.96 -27.58 33.76
CA LEU A 79 -12.33 -27.49 33.24
C LEU A 79 -12.38 -26.93 31.81
N CYS A 80 -11.52 -25.97 31.48
CA CYS A 80 -11.38 -25.46 30.11
C CYS A 80 -10.79 -26.50 29.15
N GLU A 81 -9.82 -27.30 29.59
CA GLU A 81 -9.29 -28.41 28.78
C GLU A 81 -10.37 -29.44 28.44
N ALA A 82 -11.32 -29.70 29.36
CA ALA A 82 -12.47 -30.56 29.13
C ALA A 82 -13.50 -29.99 28.12
N LEU A 83 -13.43 -28.70 27.78
CA LEU A 83 -14.31 -28.06 26.78
C LEU A 83 -13.84 -28.25 25.34
N ARG A 84 -12.68 -28.87 25.07
CA ARG A 84 -12.17 -29.05 23.70
C ARG A 84 -13.13 -29.81 22.78
N PRO A 85 -13.73 -30.96 23.17
CA PRO A 85 -14.68 -31.67 22.30
C PRO A 85 -15.94 -30.83 22.01
N THR A 86 -16.41 -30.06 23.00
CA THR A 86 -17.50 -29.11 22.83
C THR A 86 -17.18 -28.07 21.78
N LEU A 87 -15.98 -27.49 21.82
CA LEU A 87 -15.54 -26.50 20.85
C LEU A 87 -15.47 -27.09 19.44
N GLU A 88 -15.01 -28.33 19.29
CA GLU A 88 -15.01 -29.03 17.99
C GLU A 88 -16.44 -29.24 17.46
N MET A 89 -17.37 -29.63 18.32
CA MET A 89 -18.79 -29.75 17.96
C MET A 89 -19.41 -28.41 17.57
N ALA A 90 -19.11 -27.33 18.30
CA ALA A 90 -19.58 -25.98 17.97
C ALA A 90 -19.06 -25.52 16.60
N VAL A 91 -17.80 -25.82 16.27
CA VAL A 91 -17.21 -25.55 14.96
C VAL A 91 -17.93 -26.33 13.86
N LEU A 92 -18.22 -27.61 14.07
CA LEU A 92 -18.96 -28.44 13.11
C LEU A 92 -20.38 -27.92 12.87
N GLN A 93 -21.04 -27.44 13.93
CA GLN A 93 -22.37 -26.84 13.89
C GLN A 93 -22.37 -25.39 13.37
N GLN A 94 -21.19 -24.80 13.15
CA GLN A 94 -21.02 -23.38 12.81
C GLN A 94 -21.63 -22.42 13.84
N ASP A 95 -21.76 -22.84 15.11
CA ASP A 95 -22.23 -21.98 16.21
C ASP A 95 -21.11 -21.03 16.65
N LEU A 96 -20.99 -19.91 15.94
CA LEU A 96 -19.93 -18.94 16.13
C LEU A 96 -19.97 -18.28 17.52
N ARG A 97 -21.16 -18.08 18.08
CA ARG A 97 -21.32 -17.48 19.41
C ARG A 97 -20.76 -18.42 20.48
N GLN A 98 -21.07 -19.71 20.39
CA GLN A 98 -20.51 -20.71 21.30
C GLN A 98 -18.99 -20.86 21.12
N VAL A 99 -18.49 -20.86 19.88
CA VAL A 99 -17.05 -20.89 19.59
C VAL A 99 -16.33 -19.74 20.29
N LEU A 100 -16.79 -18.50 20.08
CA LEU A 100 -16.15 -17.33 20.65
C LEU A 100 -16.28 -17.28 22.19
N ALA A 101 -17.42 -17.68 22.75
CA ALA A 101 -17.61 -17.76 24.20
C ALA A 101 -16.63 -18.75 24.88
N ILE A 102 -16.33 -19.88 24.23
CA ILE A 102 -15.31 -20.82 24.72
C ILE A 102 -13.90 -20.22 24.58
N TYR A 103 -13.63 -19.51 23.48
CA TYR A 103 -12.36 -18.82 23.24
C TYR A 103 -12.04 -17.78 24.33
N VAL A 104 -13.05 -17.06 24.81
CA VAL A 104 -12.94 -16.11 25.94
C VAL A 104 -12.42 -16.81 27.21
N GLU A 105 -12.89 -18.01 27.53
CA GLU A 105 -12.38 -18.75 28.69
C GLU A 105 -11.02 -19.41 28.43
N PHE A 106 -10.73 -19.77 27.17
CA PHE A 106 -9.43 -20.33 26.76
C PHE A 106 -8.33 -19.27 26.83
N GLU A 107 -8.63 -18.02 26.46
CA GLU A 107 -7.74 -16.88 26.66
C GLU A 107 -7.45 -16.68 28.14
N ALA A 108 -8.50 -16.54 28.95
CA ALA A 108 -8.37 -16.28 30.38
C ALA A 108 -7.64 -17.40 31.15
N SER A 109 -7.75 -18.65 30.69
CA SER A 109 -7.12 -19.81 31.35
C SER A 109 -5.85 -20.30 30.64
N MET A 110 -5.38 -19.60 29.61
CA MET A 110 -4.23 -19.96 28.77
C MET A 110 -4.30 -21.41 28.24
N VAL A 111 -5.49 -21.83 27.81
CA VAL A 111 -5.76 -23.18 27.28
C VAL A 111 -5.75 -23.17 25.76
N ARG A 112 -4.90 -24.02 25.17
CA ARG A 112 -4.82 -24.18 23.72
C ARG A 112 -6.11 -24.77 23.15
N ALA A 113 -6.63 -24.14 22.10
CA ALA A 113 -7.75 -24.60 21.30
C ALA A 113 -7.36 -25.72 20.31
N PRO A 114 -8.30 -26.58 19.88
CA PRO A 114 -8.09 -27.52 18.80
C PRO A 114 -7.76 -26.82 17.48
N LEU A 115 -6.94 -27.46 16.64
CA LEU A 115 -6.54 -26.89 15.35
C LEU A 115 -7.74 -26.67 14.41
N ALA A 116 -8.79 -27.49 14.50
CA ALA A 116 -10.02 -27.33 13.73
C ALA A 116 -10.68 -25.97 14.01
N ALA A 117 -10.70 -25.52 15.26
CA ALA A 117 -11.26 -24.22 15.65
C ALA A 117 -10.42 -23.06 15.13
N GLY A 118 -9.08 -23.17 15.21
CA GLY A 118 -8.18 -22.19 14.62
C GLY A 118 -8.35 -22.07 13.09
N ARG A 119 -8.54 -23.19 12.39
CA ARG A 119 -8.85 -23.20 10.93
C ARG A 119 -10.18 -22.52 10.63
N TYR A 120 -11.21 -22.79 11.44
CA TYR A 120 -12.52 -22.18 11.29
C TYR A 120 -12.46 -20.65 11.42
N LEU A 121 -11.85 -20.14 12.50
CA LEU A 121 -11.69 -18.70 12.71
C LEU A 121 -10.81 -18.04 11.62
N SER A 122 -9.72 -18.68 11.20
CA SER A 122 -8.87 -18.20 10.11
C SER A 122 -9.68 -18.02 8.81
N GLY A 123 -10.51 -19.01 8.47
CA GLY A 123 -11.39 -18.95 7.29
C GLY A 123 -12.45 -17.86 7.36
N LEU A 124 -12.99 -17.57 8.55
CA LEU A 124 -13.94 -16.46 8.75
C LEU A 124 -13.25 -15.10 8.61
N LEU A 125 -12.09 -14.92 9.24
CA LEU A 125 -11.33 -13.66 9.19
C LEU A 125 -10.86 -13.30 7.77
N CYS A 126 -10.41 -14.29 7.00
CA CYS A 126 -9.86 -14.07 5.67
C CYS A 126 -10.92 -13.82 4.58
N ALA A 127 -12.21 -13.98 4.87
CA ALA A 127 -13.30 -13.82 3.91
C ALA A 127 -14.21 -12.64 4.28
N GLU A 128 -14.36 -11.68 3.37
CA GLU A 128 -15.09 -10.42 3.60
C GLU A 128 -16.52 -10.64 4.06
N ASN A 129 -17.30 -11.42 3.32
CA ASN A 129 -18.69 -11.77 3.66
C ASN A 129 -18.84 -12.51 5.00
N ARG A 130 -17.76 -13.10 5.53
CA ARG A 130 -17.77 -13.85 6.80
C ARG A 130 -17.28 -13.03 8.00
N ARG A 131 -16.58 -11.91 7.77
CA ARG A 131 -16.17 -11.00 8.85
C ARG A 131 -17.36 -10.31 9.50
N LYS A 132 -18.43 -10.03 8.75
CA LYS A 132 -19.67 -9.46 9.32
C LYS A 132 -20.31 -10.40 10.35
N LEU A 133 -20.35 -11.70 10.05
CA LEU A 133 -20.84 -12.72 10.99
C LEU A 133 -20.00 -12.77 12.28
N LEU A 134 -18.67 -12.59 12.18
CA LEU A 134 -17.79 -12.48 13.33
C LEU A 134 -18.08 -11.23 14.16
N LEU A 135 -18.29 -10.09 13.49
CA LEU A 135 -18.59 -8.82 14.14
C LEU A 135 -19.89 -8.92 14.96
N ASP A 136 -20.97 -9.45 14.35
CA ASP A 136 -22.26 -9.65 15.02
C ASP A 136 -22.14 -10.60 16.22
N ALA A 137 -21.39 -11.70 16.07
CA ALA A 137 -21.18 -12.68 17.14
C ALA A 137 -20.35 -12.13 18.31
N CYS A 138 -19.56 -11.07 18.11
CA CYS A 138 -18.77 -10.43 19.16
C CYS A 138 -19.58 -9.46 20.04
N ALA A 139 -20.76 -9.01 19.61
CA ALA A 139 -21.48 -7.89 20.26
C ALA A 139 -21.80 -8.12 21.75
N ASP A 140 -22.19 -9.34 22.13
CA ASP A 140 -22.63 -9.70 23.49
C ASP A 140 -21.54 -10.38 24.34
N LEU A 141 -20.29 -10.42 23.87
CA LEU A 141 -19.20 -11.15 24.54
C LEU A 141 -18.40 -10.25 25.48
N PRO A 142 -17.82 -10.80 26.57
CA PRO A 142 -16.93 -10.05 27.44
C PRO A 142 -15.74 -9.45 26.66
N GLU A 143 -15.42 -8.19 26.96
CA GLU A 143 -14.31 -7.46 26.36
C GLU A 143 -12.95 -7.95 26.90
N GLN A 144 -12.54 -9.14 26.45
CA GLN A 144 -11.17 -9.64 26.62
C GLN A 144 -10.29 -9.25 25.43
N PRO A 145 -8.95 -9.21 25.58
CA PRO A 145 -8.04 -8.73 24.54
C PRO A 145 -8.22 -9.42 23.18
N PHE A 146 -8.49 -10.73 23.13
CA PHE A 146 -8.77 -11.45 21.89
C PHE A 146 -10.09 -11.00 21.23
N ILE A 147 -11.16 -10.78 22.00
CA ILE A 147 -12.44 -10.32 21.44
C ILE A 147 -12.35 -8.88 20.98
N ILE A 148 -11.72 -8.00 21.77
CA ILE A 148 -11.53 -6.59 21.45
C ILE A 148 -10.82 -6.45 20.09
N GLN A 149 -9.70 -7.15 19.90
CA GLN A 149 -8.95 -7.04 18.64
C GLN A 149 -9.72 -7.60 17.44
N ILE A 150 -10.47 -8.70 17.60
CA ILE A 150 -11.23 -9.32 16.50
C ILE A 150 -12.38 -8.38 16.09
N ARG A 151 -13.10 -7.83 17.07
CA ARG A 151 -14.18 -6.87 16.85
C ARG A 151 -13.66 -5.60 16.16
N ALA A 152 -12.63 -4.96 16.72
CA ALA A 152 -12.07 -3.72 16.16
C ALA A 152 -11.52 -3.94 14.73
N LEU A 153 -10.85 -5.07 14.48
CA LEU A 153 -10.35 -5.41 13.16
C LEU A 153 -11.47 -5.65 12.14
N CYS A 154 -12.52 -6.38 12.51
CA CYS A 154 -13.64 -6.64 11.61
C CYS A 154 -14.43 -5.36 11.33
N GLN A 155 -14.70 -4.54 12.36
CA GLN A 155 -15.38 -3.26 12.25
C GLN A 155 -14.59 -2.28 11.36
N ALA A 156 -13.27 -2.14 11.57
CA ALA A 156 -12.43 -1.30 10.74
C ALA A 156 -12.36 -1.75 9.27
N LEU A 157 -12.32 -3.07 9.02
CA LEU A 157 -12.34 -3.64 7.66
C LEU A 157 -13.71 -3.53 6.97
N ASP A 158 -14.79 -3.29 7.73
CA ASP A 158 -16.14 -3.02 7.21
C ASP A 158 -16.34 -1.54 6.84
N GLY A 159 -15.38 -0.67 7.21
CA GLY A 159 -15.40 0.77 6.94
C GLY A 159 -15.54 1.65 8.19
N GLU A 160 -15.89 1.06 9.34
CA GLU A 160 -16.18 1.76 10.59
C GLU A 160 -14.92 1.93 11.47
N TYR A 161 -13.82 2.41 10.88
CA TYR A 161 -12.54 2.53 11.58
C TYR A 161 -12.50 3.64 12.64
N LYS A 162 -13.30 4.70 12.51
CA LYS A 162 -13.39 5.78 13.52
C LYS A 162 -14.05 5.28 14.80
N GLU A 163 -15.19 4.62 14.67
CA GLU A 163 -15.87 3.98 15.82
C GLU A 163 -14.98 2.93 16.49
N ALA A 164 -14.31 2.09 15.69
CA ALA A 164 -13.38 1.10 16.21
C ALA A 164 -12.23 1.75 16.98
N ALA A 165 -11.64 2.84 16.46
CA ALA A 165 -10.57 3.56 17.12
C ALA A 165 -11.03 4.27 18.41
N GLY A 166 -12.18 4.95 18.36
CA GLY A 166 -12.80 5.60 19.52
C GLY A 166 -13.02 4.62 20.67
N ARG A 167 -13.61 3.45 20.39
CA ARG A 167 -13.80 2.42 21.42
C ARG A 167 -12.48 1.93 22.02
N ILE A 168 -11.43 1.77 21.21
CA ILE A 168 -10.11 1.38 21.73
C ILE A 168 -9.51 2.47 22.62
N THR A 169 -9.64 3.74 22.24
CA THR A 169 -9.20 4.88 23.06
C THR A 169 -9.95 4.92 24.39
N ASP A 170 -11.27 4.77 24.38
CA ASP A 170 -12.09 4.73 25.60
C ASP A 170 -11.71 3.55 26.49
N LEU A 171 -11.50 2.36 25.91
CA LEU A 171 -11.00 1.20 26.65
C LEU A 171 -9.62 1.46 27.27
N MET A 172 -8.72 2.14 26.58
CA MET A 172 -7.42 2.51 27.15
C MET A 172 -7.59 3.48 28.32
N ARG A 173 -8.49 4.47 28.21
CA ARG A 173 -8.80 5.44 29.26
C ARG A 173 -9.43 4.76 30.48
N GLU A 174 -10.49 3.97 30.30
CA GLU A 174 -11.18 3.21 31.34
C GLU A 174 -10.21 2.29 32.12
N ARG A 175 -9.27 1.66 31.40
CA ARG A 175 -8.29 0.72 31.99
C ARG A 175 -7.07 1.41 32.60
N GLY A 176 -6.82 2.68 32.24
CA GLY A 176 -5.80 3.54 32.81
C GLY A 176 -6.28 4.26 34.08
N GLU A 177 -7.37 5.05 33.98
CA GLU A 177 -7.90 5.92 35.04
C GLU A 177 -8.35 5.15 36.29
N HIS A 178 -8.87 3.92 36.09
CA HIS A 178 -9.21 3.08 37.22
C HIS A 178 -7.97 2.34 37.66
N GLY A 179 -7.28 2.88 38.68
CA GLY A 179 -6.29 2.21 39.51
C GLY A 179 -6.79 0.94 40.22
N ARG A 180 -7.60 0.12 39.57
CA ARG A 180 -7.74 -1.29 39.94
C ARG A 180 -6.40 -1.95 39.71
N LYS A 181 -6.06 -2.85 40.63
CA LYS A 181 -4.97 -3.84 40.52
C LYS A 181 -5.03 -4.75 39.27
N SER A 182 -5.75 -4.44 38.18
CA SER A 182 -6.21 -5.44 37.19
C SER A 182 -5.88 -5.24 35.71
N ALA A 183 -5.38 -4.10 35.22
CA ALA A 183 -4.93 -4.01 33.81
C ALA A 183 -3.43 -4.27 33.70
N SER A 184 -3.03 -5.31 32.97
CA SER A 184 -1.60 -5.63 32.82
C SER A 184 -0.94 -4.72 31.76
N LYS A 185 0.35 -4.42 31.92
CA LYS A 185 1.16 -3.75 30.87
C LYS A 185 1.02 -4.41 29.49
N ALA A 186 0.80 -5.73 29.47
CA ALA A 186 0.62 -6.51 28.25
C ALA A 186 -0.73 -6.23 27.54
N GLU A 187 -1.79 -5.96 28.30
CA GLU A 187 -3.12 -5.62 27.81
C GLU A 187 -3.14 -4.24 27.15
N LEU A 188 -2.60 -3.23 27.83
CA LEU A 188 -2.46 -1.87 27.28
C LEU A 188 -1.60 -1.85 26.02
N THR A 189 -0.54 -2.67 25.99
CA THR A 189 0.28 -2.85 24.77
C THR A 189 -0.56 -3.41 23.61
N LEU A 190 -1.47 -4.34 23.88
CA LEU A 190 -2.33 -4.95 22.86
C LEU A 190 -3.40 -3.98 22.35
N LEU A 191 -4.01 -3.17 23.23
CA LEU A 191 -4.94 -2.12 22.82
C LEU A 191 -4.26 -1.12 21.87
N ARG A 192 -3.06 -0.66 22.21
CA ARG A 192 -2.27 0.22 21.32
C ARG A 192 -1.92 -0.43 19.97
N GLU A 193 -1.51 -1.70 19.98
CA GLU A 193 -1.28 -2.45 18.73
C GLU A 193 -2.56 -2.58 17.90
N THR A 194 -3.71 -2.72 18.54
CA THR A 194 -5.03 -2.76 17.89
C THR A 194 -5.34 -1.42 17.24
N TRP A 195 -5.20 -0.31 17.98
CA TRP A 195 -5.37 1.04 17.46
C TRP A 195 -4.47 1.30 16.24
N THR A 196 -3.20 0.89 16.32
CA THR A 196 -2.23 1.03 15.21
C THR A 196 -2.69 0.26 13.96
N VAL A 197 -3.31 -0.91 14.12
CA VAL A 197 -3.85 -1.67 12.99
C VAL A 197 -5.08 -0.98 12.40
N VAL A 198 -5.97 -0.44 13.25
CA VAL A 198 -7.14 0.33 12.82
C VAL A 198 -6.70 1.58 12.03
N ASP A 199 -5.71 2.35 12.50
CA ASP A 199 -5.20 3.52 11.75
C ASP A 199 -4.53 3.12 10.42
N ARG A 200 -3.86 1.95 10.36
CA ARG A 200 -3.35 1.44 9.08
C ARG A 200 -4.46 1.10 8.09
N ILE A 201 -5.61 0.62 8.57
CA ILE A 201 -6.78 0.34 7.74
C ILE A 201 -7.43 1.65 7.29
N ALA A 202 -7.56 2.64 8.18
CA ALA A 202 -8.02 3.99 7.84
C ALA A 202 -7.12 4.64 6.77
N PHE A 203 -5.79 4.58 6.95
CA PHE A 203 -4.84 5.09 5.98
C PHE A 203 -4.93 4.39 4.61
N ALA A 204 -5.18 3.08 4.57
CA ALA A 204 -5.41 2.36 3.32
C ALA A 204 -6.71 2.79 2.60
N ASN A 205 -7.68 3.30 3.36
CA ASN A 205 -8.89 3.96 2.91
C ASN A 205 -8.71 5.48 2.67
N VAL A 206 -7.48 5.97 2.78
CA VAL A 206 -7.09 7.38 2.59
C VAL A 206 -7.73 8.34 3.59
N ASP A 207 -7.93 7.83 4.81
CA ASP A 207 -8.55 8.54 5.92
C ASP A 207 -7.72 8.42 7.22
N TRP A 208 -8.31 8.87 8.32
CA TRP A 208 -7.73 8.91 9.64
C TRP A 208 -8.64 8.21 10.67
N ALA A 209 -8.03 7.52 11.64
CA ALA A 209 -8.76 6.78 12.69
C ALA A 209 -9.24 7.63 13.90
N GLY A 210 -8.48 8.62 14.37
CA GLY A 210 -8.95 9.64 15.34
C GLY A 210 -9.74 10.83 14.74
N ASP A 211 -10.42 11.58 15.61
CA ASP A 211 -11.05 12.86 15.27
C ASP A 211 -10.06 14.03 15.38
N ASP A 212 -10.44 15.23 14.91
CA ASP A 212 -9.59 16.43 14.73
C ASP A 212 -8.50 16.60 15.82
N VAL A 213 -7.26 16.30 15.43
CA VAL A 213 -6.18 15.92 16.34
C VAL A 213 -5.55 17.12 17.07
N GLN A 214 -5.77 18.35 16.60
CA GLN A 214 -5.10 19.53 17.14
C GLN A 214 -5.51 19.87 18.58
N THR A 215 -6.71 19.49 19.01
CA THR A 215 -7.25 19.85 20.34
C THR A 215 -7.01 18.76 21.40
N GLU A 216 -6.91 17.49 21.02
CA GLU A 216 -6.68 16.39 21.98
C GLU A 216 -5.19 16.11 22.25
N SER A 217 -4.32 16.31 21.26
CA SER A 217 -2.88 16.03 21.42
C SER A 217 -2.18 17.02 22.36
N SER A 218 -2.61 18.29 22.37
CA SER A 218 -2.12 19.32 23.29
C SER A 218 -2.49 19.01 24.74
N VAL A 219 -3.76 18.65 25.00
CA VAL A 219 -4.26 18.32 26.34
C VAL A 219 -3.60 17.05 26.91
N LEU A 220 -3.34 16.04 26.06
CA LEU A 220 -2.61 14.83 26.47
C LEU A 220 -1.12 15.09 26.70
N PHE A 221 -0.51 16.01 25.94
CA PHE A 221 0.89 16.39 26.10
C PHE A 221 1.15 17.11 27.42
N GLU A 222 0.33 18.10 27.77
CA GLU A 222 0.42 18.82 29.06
C GLU A 222 0.26 17.86 30.25
N ARG A 223 -0.74 16.97 30.21
CA ARG A 223 -0.96 15.96 31.26
C ARG A 223 0.17 14.93 31.39
N ALA A 224 0.89 14.64 30.31
CA ALA A 224 2.00 13.69 30.34
C ALA A 224 3.27 14.29 30.98
N GLN A 225 3.44 15.61 30.94
CA GLN A 225 4.56 16.31 31.58
C GLN A 225 4.39 16.43 33.10
N ASP A 226 3.15 16.47 33.60
CA ASP A 226 2.86 16.80 35.00
C ASP A 226 2.72 15.60 35.97
N SER A 227 2.88 14.35 35.51
CA SER A 227 2.57 13.17 36.34
C SER A 227 3.69 12.11 36.39
N GLU A 228 4.06 11.66 37.60
CA GLU A 228 4.96 10.51 37.84
C GLU A 228 4.21 9.15 37.93
N THR A 229 2.88 9.12 37.72
CA THR A 229 2.06 7.92 37.94
C THR A 229 2.07 6.95 36.74
N ALA A 230 1.56 5.73 36.95
CA ALA A 230 1.40 4.73 35.88
C ALA A 230 0.54 5.24 34.69
N ASP A 231 -0.29 6.27 34.91
CA ASP A 231 -1.05 6.97 33.87
C ASP A 231 -0.14 7.70 32.88
N ALA A 232 0.96 8.31 33.34
CA ALA A 232 1.91 9.03 32.50
C ALA A 232 2.67 8.10 31.52
N LEU A 233 3.00 6.88 31.96
CA LEU A 233 3.73 5.91 31.13
C LEU A 233 2.86 5.32 29.98
N VAL A 234 1.54 5.28 30.19
CA VAL A 234 0.55 4.75 29.24
C VAL A 234 0.08 5.86 28.30
N ALA A 235 -0.22 7.05 28.84
CA ALA A 235 -0.51 8.26 28.09
C ALA A 235 0.67 8.61 27.16
N GLY A 236 1.91 8.59 27.68
CA GLY A 236 3.11 8.91 26.90
C GLY A 236 3.25 8.06 25.64
N LYS A 237 2.95 6.76 25.66
CA LYS A 237 3.17 5.87 24.50
C LYS A 237 2.07 5.89 23.43
N LEU A 238 0.82 6.20 23.80
CA LEU A 238 -0.23 6.50 22.81
C LEU A 238 0.01 7.88 22.20
N LEU A 239 0.39 8.85 23.05
CA LEU A 239 0.81 10.18 22.65
C LEU A 239 1.95 10.12 21.62
N HIS A 240 2.96 9.25 21.81
CA HIS A 240 3.99 9.02 20.78
C HIS A 240 3.41 8.63 19.41
N GLU A 241 2.42 7.72 19.36
CA GLU A 241 1.80 7.34 18.08
C GLU A 241 0.97 8.49 17.50
N GLN A 242 0.18 9.18 18.33
CA GLN A 242 -0.65 10.30 17.91
C GLN A 242 0.20 11.45 17.36
N LEU A 243 1.23 11.90 18.09
CA LEU A 243 2.15 12.95 17.65
C LEU A 243 2.88 12.57 16.35
N LEU A 244 3.33 11.32 16.24
CA LEU A 244 3.98 10.83 15.02
C LEU A 244 3.03 10.84 13.82
N GLN A 245 1.77 10.43 14.00
CA GLN A 245 0.78 10.46 12.91
C GLN A 245 0.26 11.88 12.62
N SER A 246 0.27 12.80 13.60
CA SER A 246 -0.18 14.20 13.50
C SER A 246 0.87 15.16 12.99
N ARG A 247 2.05 14.65 12.61
CA ARG A 247 3.16 15.45 12.10
C ARG A 247 3.72 16.44 13.14
N GLU A 248 3.46 16.22 14.43
CA GLU A 248 4.01 17.01 15.54
C GLU A 248 5.43 16.54 15.90
N GLN A 249 6.35 16.65 14.95
CA GLN A 249 7.70 16.05 15.04
C GLN A 249 8.51 16.57 16.23
N GLU A 250 8.49 17.87 16.47
CA GLU A 250 9.28 18.48 17.56
C GLU A 250 8.86 17.94 18.93
N LYS A 251 7.56 17.91 19.21
CA LYS A 251 7.02 17.32 20.44
C LYS A 251 7.32 15.83 20.55
N PHE A 252 7.19 15.09 19.46
CA PHE A 252 7.53 13.67 19.41
C PHE A 252 9.01 13.42 19.73
N LEU A 253 9.91 14.22 19.16
CA LEU A 253 11.34 14.12 19.36
C LEU A 253 11.76 14.52 20.78
N ALA A 254 11.10 15.53 21.36
CA ALA A 254 11.32 15.93 22.76
C ALA A 254 10.99 14.78 23.72
N LEU A 255 9.85 14.10 23.54
CA LEU A 255 9.50 12.92 24.35
C LEU A 255 10.50 11.77 24.16
N CYS A 256 10.97 11.53 22.94
CA CYS A 256 11.99 10.52 22.70
C CYS A 256 13.33 10.86 23.37
N GLN A 257 13.67 12.15 23.45
CA GLN A 257 14.86 12.63 24.15
C GLN A 257 14.76 12.38 25.64
N GLU A 258 13.63 12.73 26.23
CA GLU A 258 13.36 12.51 27.65
C GLU A 258 13.41 11.01 28.01
N ASP A 259 12.83 10.15 27.15
CA ASP A 259 12.92 8.70 27.26
C ASP A 259 14.38 8.20 27.21
N PHE A 260 15.23 8.84 26.41
CA PHE A 260 16.66 8.52 26.31
C PHE A 260 17.43 8.96 27.55
N ASP A 261 17.20 10.19 28.02
CA ASP A 261 17.93 10.79 29.15
C ASP A 261 17.58 10.10 30.48
N LYS A 262 16.32 9.70 30.67
CA LYS A 262 15.87 8.94 31.86
C LYS A 262 16.32 7.47 31.84
N ALA A 263 16.75 6.94 30.70
CA ALA A 263 17.03 5.52 30.53
C ALA A 263 18.43 5.10 31.02
N VAL A 264 18.47 4.35 32.12
CA VAL A 264 19.73 3.78 32.64
C VAL A 264 20.27 2.67 31.73
N ALA A 265 19.40 1.73 31.33
CA ALA A 265 19.82 0.54 30.59
C ALA A 265 20.05 0.84 29.09
N LEU A 266 21.17 0.38 28.54
CA LEU A 266 21.57 0.62 27.15
C LEU A 266 20.50 0.19 26.13
N ASN A 267 19.83 -0.95 26.35
CA ASN A 267 18.76 -1.41 25.47
C ASN A 267 17.53 -0.47 25.45
N VAL A 268 17.27 0.27 26.54
CA VAL A 268 16.19 1.25 26.60
C VAL A 268 16.59 2.52 25.85
N ARG A 269 17.82 3.02 26.04
CA ARG A 269 18.41 4.12 25.25
C ARG A 269 18.41 3.82 23.75
N LEU A 270 18.82 2.62 23.35
CA LEU A 270 18.77 2.18 21.95
C LEU A 270 17.34 2.15 21.38
N ASN A 271 16.34 1.79 22.19
CA ASN A 271 14.94 1.86 21.75
C ASN A 271 14.47 3.30 21.58
N ALA A 272 14.87 4.24 22.45
CA ALA A 272 14.57 5.66 22.30
C ALA A 272 15.13 6.22 20.98
N ILE A 273 16.39 5.90 20.65
CA ILE A 273 17.00 6.25 19.35
C ILE A 273 16.20 5.66 18.18
N ARG A 274 15.76 4.40 18.29
CA ARG A 274 14.89 3.79 17.26
C ARG A 274 13.54 4.49 17.14
N HIS A 275 13.00 5.03 18.24
CA HIS A 275 11.76 5.79 18.25
C HIS A 275 11.93 7.13 17.52
N MET A 276 13.04 7.85 17.73
CA MET A 276 13.38 9.08 17.00
C MET A 276 13.38 8.88 15.48
N LEU A 277 13.87 7.72 15.01
CA LEU A 277 13.95 7.37 13.58
C LEU A 277 12.64 6.84 12.98
N ARG A 278 11.53 6.87 13.72
CA ARG A 278 10.25 6.39 13.19
C ARG A 278 9.67 7.38 12.19
N VAL A 279 9.16 6.83 11.09
CA VAL A 279 8.43 7.57 10.06
C VAL A 279 6.93 7.30 10.22
N GLY A 280 6.13 8.37 10.29
CA GLY A 280 4.66 8.28 10.31
C GLY A 280 4.10 7.76 8.98
N LEU A 281 2.87 7.22 9.00
CA LEU A 281 2.14 6.87 7.77
C LEU A 281 1.90 8.13 6.93
N ARG A 282 1.63 9.24 7.62
CA ARG A 282 1.46 10.59 7.07
C ARG A 282 2.81 11.28 7.16
N ARG A 283 3.63 11.10 6.13
CA ARG A 283 5.04 11.52 6.10
C ARG A 283 5.20 13.03 6.24
N LEU A 284 6.34 13.41 6.80
CA LEU A 284 6.84 14.78 6.87
C LEU A 284 7.65 15.14 5.61
N PRO A 285 7.76 16.45 5.33
CA PRO A 285 8.67 16.99 4.34
C PRO A 285 10.12 16.56 4.50
N ASP A 286 10.61 16.60 5.74
CA ASP A 286 12.01 16.37 6.08
C ASP A 286 12.13 15.62 7.42
N TYR A 287 13.15 14.79 7.51
CA TYR A 287 13.50 13.96 8.67
C TYR A 287 14.94 14.21 9.13
N THR A 288 15.63 15.22 8.57
CA THR A 288 17.00 15.58 8.96
C THR A 288 17.13 15.84 10.47
N PRO A 289 16.25 16.64 11.13
CA PRO A 289 16.36 16.90 12.57
C PRO A 289 16.30 15.61 13.41
N ALA A 290 15.39 14.70 13.06
CA ALA A 290 15.25 13.41 13.75
C ALA A 290 16.50 12.54 13.62
N HIS A 291 17.12 12.53 12.44
CA HIS A 291 18.36 11.80 12.18
C HIS A 291 19.56 12.41 12.89
N GLU A 292 19.66 13.73 12.96
CA GLU A 292 20.73 14.43 13.68
C GLU A 292 20.66 14.17 15.17
N GLN A 293 19.49 14.30 15.78
CA GLN A 293 19.28 14.01 17.20
C GLN A 293 19.58 12.54 17.52
N ALA A 294 19.06 11.60 16.70
CA ALA A 294 19.35 10.18 16.86
C ALA A 294 20.84 9.85 16.73
N ARG A 295 21.57 10.58 15.86
CA ARG A 295 23.02 10.45 15.71
C ARG A 295 23.76 10.92 16.96
N GLN A 296 23.39 12.08 17.50
CA GLN A 296 23.97 12.60 18.75
C GLN A 296 23.77 11.61 19.92
N CYS A 297 22.57 11.07 20.06
CA CYS A 297 22.27 10.06 21.09
C CYS A 297 23.07 8.76 20.89
N LEU A 298 23.23 8.28 19.65
CA LEU A 298 24.06 7.10 19.37
C LEU A 298 25.54 7.35 19.72
N ASP A 299 26.02 8.56 19.53
CA ASP A 299 27.41 8.95 19.76
C ASP A 299 27.74 8.99 21.24
N ALA A 300 26.82 9.56 22.02
CA ALA A 300 26.92 9.59 23.47
C ALA A 300 27.08 8.18 24.08
N ILE A 301 26.49 7.14 23.48
CA ILE A 301 26.55 5.75 23.98
C ILE A 301 27.57 4.86 23.24
N THR A 302 28.23 5.37 22.20
CA THR A 302 29.23 4.59 21.43
C THR A 302 30.40 4.07 22.28
N PRO A 303 30.97 4.85 23.23
CA PRO A 303 32.01 4.35 24.13
C PRO A 303 31.53 3.19 25.02
N GLU A 304 30.28 3.24 25.49
CA GLU A 304 29.68 2.18 26.29
C GLU A 304 29.49 0.89 25.47
N ILE A 305 29.04 1.01 24.22
CA ILE A 305 28.93 -0.11 23.26
C ILE A 305 30.29 -0.77 23.05
N ALA A 306 31.33 0.03 22.78
CA ALA A 306 32.69 -0.49 22.58
C ALA A 306 33.21 -1.24 23.81
N ARG A 307 32.97 -0.71 25.02
CA ARG A 307 33.32 -1.37 26.28
C ARG A 307 32.59 -2.71 26.44
N GLN A 308 31.30 -2.76 26.12
CA GLN A 308 30.54 -4.01 26.18
C GLN A 308 31.07 -5.07 25.21
N MET A 309 31.47 -4.70 23.99
CA MET A 309 32.07 -5.63 23.02
C MET A 309 33.41 -6.21 23.50
N GLN A 310 34.22 -5.41 24.19
CA GLN A 310 35.51 -5.86 24.75
C GLN A 310 35.33 -6.77 25.97
N GLN A 311 34.27 -6.57 26.76
CA GLN A 311 34.02 -7.31 27.99
C GLN A 311 33.28 -8.64 27.79
N VAL A 312 32.92 -9.00 26.54
CA VAL A 312 32.23 -10.28 26.26
C VAL A 312 33.17 -11.44 26.59
N PRO A 313 32.84 -12.28 27.59
CA PRO A 313 33.71 -13.39 27.95
C PRO A 313 33.69 -14.46 26.85
N ARG A 314 34.82 -14.72 26.21
CA ARG A 314 35.00 -15.79 25.19
C ARG A 314 34.85 -17.23 25.73
N GLN A 315 34.42 -17.40 26.98
CA GLN A 315 34.38 -18.70 27.68
C GLN A 315 33.04 -18.99 28.39
N LYS A 316 32.11 -18.01 28.46
CA LYS A 316 30.76 -18.22 29.03
C LYS A 316 29.73 -18.22 27.92
N GLN A 317 28.70 -19.05 28.06
CA GLN A 317 27.60 -19.15 27.09
C GLN A 317 27.00 -17.77 26.79
N LEU A 318 27.16 -17.31 25.55
CA LEU A 318 26.70 -16.02 25.08
C LEU A 318 25.16 -15.93 25.15
N LYS A 319 24.63 -14.84 25.68
CA LYS A 319 23.17 -14.64 25.80
C LYS A 319 22.58 -14.03 24.54
N SER A 320 21.43 -14.54 24.08
CA SER A 320 20.68 -13.97 22.94
C SER A 320 20.31 -12.49 23.12
N ALA A 321 20.14 -12.02 24.36
CA ALA A 321 19.86 -10.62 24.66
C ALA A 321 20.99 -9.69 24.18
N TYR A 322 22.25 -10.11 24.36
CA TYR A 322 23.42 -9.36 23.90
C TYR A 322 23.45 -9.28 22.37
N VAL A 323 23.28 -10.42 21.68
CA VAL A 323 23.25 -10.48 20.21
C VAL A 323 22.16 -9.58 19.65
N ASN A 324 20.94 -9.62 20.20
CA ASN A 324 19.84 -8.77 19.76
C ASN A 324 20.10 -7.27 20.00
N GLN A 325 20.80 -6.94 21.09
CA GLN A 325 21.22 -5.57 21.36
C GLN A 325 22.26 -5.10 20.33
N MET A 326 23.29 -5.89 20.03
CA MET A 326 24.30 -5.54 19.02
C MET A 326 23.74 -5.50 17.60
N VAL A 327 22.79 -6.38 17.25
CA VAL A 327 22.03 -6.30 15.99
C VAL A 327 21.25 -4.98 15.91
N THR A 328 20.70 -4.51 17.03
CA THR A 328 20.03 -3.21 17.08
C THR A 328 21.02 -2.07 16.82
N VAL A 329 22.21 -2.12 17.43
CA VAL A 329 23.27 -1.14 17.16
C VAL A 329 23.70 -1.18 15.70
N LEU A 330 23.91 -2.36 15.10
CA LEU A 330 24.27 -2.49 13.68
C LEU A 330 23.22 -1.82 12.78
N THR A 331 21.94 -2.06 13.07
CA THR A 331 20.84 -1.45 12.31
C THR A 331 20.86 0.07 12.43
N LEU A 332 21.01 0.60 13.65
CA LEU A 332 21.09 2.04 13.89
C LEU A 332 22.32 2.66 13.24
N ALA A 333 23.48 2.02 13.35
CA ALA A 333 24.73 2.48 12.75
C ALA A 333 24.60 2.60 11.22
N ARG A 334 23.99 1.61 10.56
CA ARG A 334 23.72 1.67 9.11
C ARG A 334 22.74 2.80 8.77
N THR A 335 21.60 2.89 9.47
CA THR A 335 20.60 3.93 9.22
C THR A 335 21.15 5.34 9.41
N LEU A 336 22.00 5.55 10.42
CA LEU A 336 22.61 6.83 10.77
C LEU A 336 23.95 7.10 10.05
N ARG A 337 24.32 6.27 9.07
CA ARG A 337 25.54 6.38 8.25
C ARG A 337 26.85 6.36 9.04
N ARG A 338 26.93 5.48 10.03
CA ARG A 338 28.14 5.20 10.83
C ARG A 338 28.83 3.93 10.39
N ALA A 339 29.46 4.03 9.22
CA ALA A 339 30.13 2.91 8.55
C ALA A 339 31.16 2.21 9.46
N ASP A 340 32.02 2.98 10.15
CA ASP A 340 33.06 2.42 11.03
C ASP A 340 32.46 1.59 12.17
N LEU A 341 31.41 2.10 12.81
CA LEU A 341 30.72 1.37 13.87
C LEU A 341 30.03 0.11 13.33
N ALA A 342 29.38 0.20 12.17
CA ALA A 342 28.74 -0.94 11.53
C ALA A 342 29.76 -2.04 11.19
N GLN A 343 30.87 -1.69 10.55
CA GLN A 343 31.98 -2.60 10.20
C GLN A 343 32.56 -3.28 11.45
N ARG A 344 32.82 -2.53 12.53
CA ARG A 344 33.31 -3.10 13.80
C ARG A 344 32.34 -4.13 14.40
N ILE A 345 31.04 -3.88 14.31
CA ILE A 345 30.03 -4.83 14.82
C ILE A 345 29.92 -6.07 13.94
N VAL A 346 30.00 -5.91 12.61
CA VAL A 346 30.03 -7.05 11.67
C VAL A 346 31.23 -7.93 11.97
N GLN A 347 32.43 -7.36 12.08
CA GLN A 347 33.64 -8.11 12.39
C GLN A 347 33.54 -8.80 13.76
N HIS A 348 33.02 -8.11 14.78
CA HIS A 348 32.82 -8.70 16.09
C HIS A 348 31.90 -9.93 16.06
N PHE A 349 30.87 -9.95 15.22
CA PHE A 349 30.03 -11.14 15.05
C PHE A 349 30.73 -12.28 14.31
N VAL A 350 31.61 -11.97 13.36
CA VAL A 350 32.45 -12.97 12.69
C VAL A 350 33.39 -13.61 13.73
N ASP A 351 34.11 -12.79 14.50
CA ASP A 351 35.01 -13.26 15.56
C ASP A 351 34.28 -14.12 16.60
N LEU A 352 33.06 -13.74 16.99
CA LEU A 352 32.24 -14.53 17.91
C LEU A 352 31.82 -15.88 17.31
N SER A 353 31.64 -15.97 15.99
CA SER A 353 31.23 -17.21 15.34
C SER A 353 32.32 -18.27 15.26
N GLU A 354 33.57 -17.89 15.52
CA GLU A 354 34.70 -18.82 15.63
C GLU A 354 34.65 -19.64 16.93
N ASP A 355 33.93 -19.16 17.95
CA ASP A 355 33.68 -19.90 19.20
C ASP A 355 32.39 -20.74 19.11
N PRO A 356 32.49 -22.08 19.11
CA PRO A 356 31.32 -22.97 19.06
C PRO A 356 30.29 -22.71 20.17
N ALA A 357 30.70 -22.17 21.33
CA ALA A 357 29.79 -21.86 22.43
C ALA A 357 28.87 -20.66 22.15
N ALA A 358 29.23 -19.78 21.23
CA ALA A 358 28.45 -18.61 20.84
C ALA A 358 27.45 -18.91 19.71
N ASN A 359 27.77 -19.85 18.81
CA ASN A 359 26.98 -20.18 17.62
C ASN A 359 25.46 -20.37 17.85
N PRO A 360 24.98 -21.04 18.93
CA PRO A 360 23.55 -21.26 19.13
C PRO A 360 22.68 -19.99 19.16
N VAL A 361 23.26 -18.81 19.40
CA VAL A 361 22.53 -17.53 19.51
C VAL A 361 22.79 -16.55 18.36
N LEU A 362 23.64 -16.90 17.37
CA LEU A 362 24.08 -15.98 16.30
C LEU A 362 23.17 -15.94 15.06
N TRP A 363 22.09 -16.71 15.01
CA TRP A 363 21.11 -16.72 13.90
C TRP A 363 20.64 -15.33 13.47
N SER A 364 20.31 -14.48 14.46
CA SER A 364 19.83 -13.11 14.23
C SER A 364 20.94 -12.21 13.66
N ALA A 365 22.19 -12.42 14.05
CA ALA A 365 23.32 -11.64 13.53
C ALA A 365 23.49 -11.89 12.03
N ALA A 366 23.63 -13.16 11.61
CA ALA A 366 23.76 -13.52 10.19
C ALA A 366 22.61 -12.93 9.35
N ALA A 367 21.36 -13.14 9.76
CA ALA A 367 20.21 -12.64 9.02
C ALA A 367 20.16 -11.10 8.87
N ASN A 368 20.69 -10.35 9.83
CA ASN A 368 20.72 -8.89 9.75
C ASN A 368 21.95 -8.35 9.02
N ILE A 369 23.08 -9.05 9.07
CA ILE A 369 24.28 -8.72 8.31
C ILE A 369 23.99 -8.85 6.81
N ALA A 370 23.32 -9.93 6.38
CA ALA A 370 22.95 -10.21 4.99
C ALA A 370 22.03 -9.17 4.29
N ASN A 371 21.48 -8.19 5.02
CA ASN A 371 20.72 -7.12 4.38
C ASN A 371 21.59 -6.31 3.40
N GLU A 372 22.87 -6.12 3.73
CA GLU A 372 23.83 -5.42 2.87
C GLU A 372 24.49 -6.40 1.90
N VAL A 373 24.77 -5.94 0.69
CA VAL A 373 25.48 -6.77 -0.31
C VAL A 373 26.94 -6.96 0.09
N ALA A 374 27.59 -5.89 0.52
CA ALA A 374 29.00 -5.90 0.90
C ALA A 374 29.32 -6.87 2.04
N ASP A 375 28.36 -7.16 2.93
CA ASP A 375 28.59 -7.97 4.13
C ASP A 375 28.06 -9.42 4.02
N GLN A 376 27.62 -9.84 2.83
CA GLN A 376 26.99 -11.16 2.68
C GLN A 376 27.94 -12.33 2.89
N GLU A 377 29.22 -12.14 2.56
CA GLU A 377 30.24 -13.16 2.80
C GLU A 377 30.43 -13.39 4.30
N GLN A 378 30.56 -12.31 5.07
CA GLN A 378 30.63 -12.33 6.54
C GLN A 378 29.38 -12.97 7.13
N SER A 379 28.20 -12.66 6.58
CA SER A 379 26.97 -13.32 7.00
C SER A 379 26.96 -14.83 6.70
N ARG A 380 27.58 -15.26 5.60
CA ARG A 380 27.65 -16.68 5.23
C ARG A 380 28.57 -17.43 6.18
N ILE A 381 29.75 -16.88 6.49
CA ILE A 381 30.68 -17.44 7.49
C ILE A 381 29.95 -17.75 8.82
N ILE A 382 29.21 -16.77 9.35
CA ILE A 382 28.44 -16.96 10.60
C ILE A 382 27.36 -18.03 10.43
N MET A 383 26.69 -18.07 9.27
CA MET A 383 25.64 -19.03 9.01
C MET A 383 26.17 -20.46 8.81
N ASP A 384 27.35 -20.65 8.24
CA ASP A 384 27.95 -21.99 8.12
C ASP A 384 28.30 -22.57 9.50
N ASN A 385 28.79 -21.70 10.40
CA ASN A 385 29.11 -22.04 11.80
C ASN A 385 27.87 -22.27 12.67
N THR A 386 26.70 -21.73 12.29
CA THR A 386 25.48 -21.77 13.13
C THR A 386 24.36 -22.63 12.54
N GLY A 387 24.19 -22.63 11.23
CA GLY A 387 23.03 -23.17 10.49
C GLY A 387 22.93 -24.69 10.48
N HIS A 388 24.01 -25.39 10.83
CA HIS A 388 24.01 -26.84 11.02
C HIS A 388 23.36 -27.26 12.36
N LEU A 389 23.22 -26.33 13.31
CA LEU A 389 22.60 -26.60 14.61
C LEU A 389 21.06 -26.74 14.47
N PRO A 390 20.41 -27.64 15.23
CA PRO A 390 18.96 -27.77 15.18
C PRO A 390 18.28 -26.50 15.73
N PRO A 391 17.29 -25.93 15.01
CA PRO A 391 16.60 -24.74 15.49
C PRO A 391 15.76 -25.07 16.73
N GLN A 392 15.92 -24.27 17.78
CA GLN A 392 15.20 -24.46 19.05
C GLN A 392 13.96 -23.58 19.17
N THR A 393 13.94 -22.43 18.50
CA THR A 393 12.88 -21.43 18.62
C THR A 393 12.35 -21.00 17.26
N GLN A 394 11.13 -20.46 17.24
CA GLN A 394 10.57 -19.85 16.02
C GLN A 394 11.40 -18.66 15.50
N VAL A 395 12.22 -18.04 16.35
CA VAL A 395 13.10 -16.93 15.96
C VAL A 395 14.25 -17.46 15.10
N HIS A 396 14.86 -18.59 15.47
CA HIS A 396 15.92 -19.23 14.68
C HIS A 396 15.39 -19.60 13.29
N VAL A 397 14.18 -20.18 13.25
CA VAL A 397 13.49 -20.52 12.00
C VAL A 397 13.27 -19.29 11.13
N ARG A 398 12.75 -18.20 11.72
CA ARG A 398 12.53 -16.93 11.01
C ARG A 398 13.84 -16.39 10.43
N ASP A 399 14.89 -16.33 11.24
CA ASP A 399 16.15 -15.68 10.87
C ASP A 399 16.91 -16.49 9.82
N TYR A 400 16.92 -17.83 9.91
CA TYR A 400 17.49 -18.69 8.87
C TYR A 400 16.81 -18.48 7.51
N PHE A 401 15.47 -18.53 7.46
CA PHE A 401 14.75 -18.35 6.19
C PHE A 401 14.85 -16.93 5.66
N ARG A 402 14.90 -15.91 6.54
CA ARG A 402 15.17 -14.53 6.14
C ARG A 402 16.55 -14.42 5.49
N TRP A 403 17.59 -14.97 6.10
CA TRP A 403 18.94 -15.03 5.54
C TRP A 403 18.94 -15.71 4.17
N ALA A 404 18.35 -16.91 4.08
CA ALA A 404 18.30 -17.67 2.83
C ALA A 404 17.59 -16.89 1.70
N ASN A 405 16.54 -16.12 2.03
CA ASN A 405 15.86 -15.24 1.07
C ASN A 405 16.69 -14.02 0.65
N LEU A 406 17.59 -13.52 1.50
CA LEU A 406 18.48 -12.40 1.19
C LEU A 406 19.62 -12.83 0.27
N VAL A 407 20.26 -13.97 0.59
CA VAL A 407 21.42 -14.49 -0.15
C VAL A 407 21.06 -15.40 -1.33
N GLY A 408 19.78 -15.74 -1.50
CA GLY A 408 19.30 -16.60 -2.59
C GLY A 408 19.50 -18.11 -2.35
N ALA A 409 19.74 -18.56 -1.12
CA ALA A 409 19.97 -19.96 -0.75
C ALA A 409 18.66 -20.79 -0.65
N TYR A 410 17.86 -20.78 -1.72
CA TYR A 410 16.51 -21.39 -1.70
C TYR A 410 16.50 -22.92 -1.60
N ASP A 411 17.52 -23.60 -2.10
CA ASP A 411 17.63 -25.06 -1.99
C ASP A 411 18.05 -25.49 -0.59
N GLU A 412 18.93 -24.74 0.06
CA GLU A 412 19.29 -24.92 1.47
C GLU A 412 18.09 -24.69 2.38
N ALA A 413 17.30 -23.64 2.14
CA ALA A 413 16.04 -23.41 2.83
C ALA A 413 15.10 -24.63 2.74
N ARG A 414 14.99 -25.26 1.57
CA ARG A 414 14.16 -26.46 1.41
C ARG A 414 14.69 -27.64 2.22
N LYS A 415 16.01 -27.88 2.18
CA LYS A 415 16.67 -28.93 2.97
C LYS A 415 16.45 -28.69 4.47
N PHE A 416 16.74 -27.49 4.96
CA PHE A 416 16.53 -27.09 6.35
C PHE A 416 15.07 -27.29 6.77
N SER A 417 14.11 -26.87 5.94
CA SER A 417 12.68 -27.05 6.25
C SER A 417 12.28 -28.51 6.51
N SER A 418 12.90 -29.44 5.79
CA SER A 418 12.61 -30.88 5.92
C SER A 418 13.09 -31.48 7.25
N THR A 419 14.22 -30.99 7.78
CA THR A 419 14.90 -31.52 8.97
C THR A 419 14.42 -30.90 10.29
N MET A 420 13.62 -29.84 10.26
CA MET A 420 13.15 -29.17 11.47
C MET A 420 12.22 -30.04 12.35
N PRO A 421 12.18 -29.79 13.67
CA PRO A 421 11.18 -30.36 14.57
C PRO A 421 9.73 -30.09 14.14
N ALA A 422 8.84 -31.07 14.31
CA ALA A 422 7.44 -30.99 13.87
C ALA A 422 6.65 -29.82 14.50
N ASN A 423 6.95 -29.47 15.75
CA ASN A 423 6.35 -28.34 16.45
C ASN A 423 6.73 -26.97 15.85
N LEU A 424 7.89 -26.86 15.19
CA LEU A 424 8.35 -25.62 14.56
C LEU A 424 7.88 -25.45 13.11
N LYS A 425 7.54 -26.55 12.41
CA LYS A 425 7.04 -26.55 11.02
C LYS A 425 5.73 -25.77 10.81
N ARG A 426 5.04 -25.38 11.88
CA ARG A 426 3.81 -24.56 11.85
C ARG A 426 3.92 -23.27 12.66
N SER A 427 5.12 -22.94 13.15
CA SER A 427 5.35 -21.72 13.91
C SER A 427 5.27 -20.48 13.03
N PHE A 428 5.08 -19.30 13.64
CA PHE A 428 5.02 -18.04 12.89
C PHE A 428 6.31 -17.74 12.12
N GLY A 429 7.46 -18.24 12.58
CA GLY A 429 8.75 -18.09 11.90
C GLY A 429 8.78 -18.66 10.48
N MET A 430 7.92 -19.65 10.19
CA MET A 430 7.77 -20.24 8.86
C MET A 430 7.23 -19.28 7.80
N ILE A 431 6.74 -18.09 8.17
CA ILE A 431 6.28 -17.10 7.21
C ILE A 431 7.39 -16.65 6.24
N GLN A 432 8.65 -16.68 6.68
CA GLN A 432 9.80 -16.41 5.80
C GLN A 432 10.02 -17.55 4.79
N PHE A 433 9.71 -18.80 5.16
CA PHE A 433 9.73 -19.91 4.20
C PHE A 433 8.56 -19.86 3.22
N VAL A 434 7.40 -19.34 3.63
CA VAL A 434 6.29 -19.02 2.70
C VAL A 434 6.77 -18.05 1.61
N ASP A 435 7.61 -17.07 1.96
CA ASP A 435 8.23 -16.19 0.97
C ASP A 435 9.19 -16.92 0.04
N THR A 436 9.97 -17.89 0.54
CA THR A 436 10.81 -18.78 -0.29
C THR A 436 9.96 -19.57 -1.29
N LEU A 437 8.88 -20.20 -0.82
CA LEU A 437 7.94 -20.93 -1.67
C LEU A 437 7.33 -20.02 -2.73
N GLN A 438 6.93 -18.80 -2.36
CA GLN A 438 6.43 -17.81 -3.32
C GLN A 438 7.51 -17.46 -4.37
N ARG A 439 8.75 -17.15 -3.97
CA ARG A 439 9.85 -16.78 -4.88
C ARG A 439 10.16 -17.87 -5.91
N ARG A 440 9.96 -19.14 -5.52
CA ARG A 440 10.04 -20.33 -6.38
C ARG A 440 8.75 -20.63 -7.17
N CYS A 441 7.75 -19.76 -7.10
CA CYS A 441 6.44 -19.90 -7.74
C CYS A 441 5.62 -21.11 -7.28
N GLN A 442 5.87 -21.62 -6.07
CA GLN A 442 5.14 -22.72 -5.45
C GLN A 442 3.91 -22.19 -4.68
N PHE A 443 2.99 -21.53 -5.39
CA PHE A 443 1.91 -20.76 -4.79
C PHE A 443 0.91 -21.61 -3.98
N ASP A 444 0.62 -22.84 -4.43
CA ASP A 444 -0.27 -23.76 -3.69
C ASP A 444 0.31 -24.10 -2.31
N SER A 445 1.58 -24.51 -2.26
CA SER A 445 2.27 -24.84 -1.00
C SER A 445 2.43 -23.61 -0.10
N ALA A 446 2.72 -22.44 -0.68
CA ALA A 446 2.82 -21.19 0.07
C ALA A 446 1.48 -20.82 0.73
N TYR A 447 0.38 -20.87 -0.03
CA TYR A 447 -0.97 -20.60 0.46
C TYR A 447 -1.38 -21.57 1.58
N GLU A 448 -1.18 -22.87 1.36
CA GLU A 448 -1.53 -23.90 2.33
C GLU A 448 -0.73 -23.75 3.63
N LEU A 449 0.57 -23.48 3.54
CA LEU A 449 1.42 -23.27 4.71
C LEU A 449 1.03 -22.00 5.47
N ALA A 450 0.76 -20.88 4.78
CA ALA A 450 0.29 -19.65 5.42
C ALA A 450 -1.02 -19.86 6.18
N GLY A 451 -1.99 -20.57 5.59
CA GLY A 451 -3.23 -20.95 6.26
C GLY A 451 -3.01 -21.85 7.49
N LYS A 452 -2.09 -22.83 7.40
CA LYS A 452 -1.71 -23.69 8.54
C LYS A 452 -1.06 -22.89 9.67
N ILE A 453 -0.18 -21.92 9.35
CA ILE A 453 0.45 -21.03 10.33
C ILE A 453 -0.60 -20.18 11.03
N HIS A 454 -1.52 -19.56 10.28
CA HIS A 454 -2.57 -18.72 10.86
C HIS A 454 -3.54 -19.53 11.74
N ALA A 455 -3.95 -20.71 11.29
CA ALA A 455 -4.77 -21.61 12.08
C ALA A 455 -4.08 -22.02 13.39
N GLU A 456 -2.79 -22.40 13.34
CA GLU A 456 -2.00 -22.74 14.54
C GLU A 456 -1.87 -21.54 15.49
N TYR A 457 -1.64 -20.35 14.94
CA TYR A 457 -1.54 -19.09 15.69
C TYR A 457 -2.83 -18.80 16.47
N LEU A 458 -4.00 -18.98 15.84
CA LEU A 458 -5.31 -18.81 16.45
C LEU A 458 -5.69 -19.93 17.44
N THR A 459 -4.87 -20.98 17.62
CA THR A 459 -5.11 -21.95 18.71
C THR A 459 -4.72 -21.41 20.09
N ARG A 460 -4.02 -20.28 20.15
CA ARG A 460 -3.50 -19.69 21.39
C ARG A 460 -3.98 -18.25 21.55
N PRO A 461 -5.27 -18.01 21.86
CA PRO A 461 -5.85 -16.67 21.84
C PRO A 461 -5.08 -15.64 22.67
N TRP A 462 -4.50 -16.03 23.81
CA TRP A 462 -3.68 -15.15 24.67
C TRP A 462 -2.32 -14.72 24.08
N LEU A 463 -1.88 -15.32 22.96
CA LEU A 463 -0.66 -14.94 22.24
C LEU A 463 -0.95 -14.21 20.92
N VAL A 464 -2.22 -14.06 20.54
CA VAL A 464 -2.60 -13.42 19.28
C VAL A 464 -2.39 -11.92 19.41
N ARG A 465 -1.52 -11.39 18.56
CA ARG A 465 -1.20 -9.97 18.43
C ARG A 465 -1.93 -9.39 17.21
N PRO A 466 -2.59 -8.23 17.32
CA PRO A 466 -3.39 -7.64 16.25
C PRO A 466 -2.61 -7.46 14.94
N LEU A 467 -1.38 -6.93 15.03
CA LEU A 467 -0.54 -6.67 13.87
C LEU A 467 -0.13 -7.95 13.14
N GLN A 468 0.20 -9.01 13.87
CA GLN A 468 0.58 -10.31 13.29
C GLN A 468 -0.64 -10.99 12.65
N ASN A 469 -1.79 -10.91 13.30
CA ASN A 469 -3.05 -11.45 12.79
C ASN A 469 -3.45 -10.77 11.46
N HIS A 470 -3.48 -9.44 11.44
CA HIS A 470 -3.80 -8.67 10.23
C HIS A 470 -2.80 -8.93 9.08
N ARG A 471 -1.50 -9.06 9.39
CA ARG A 471 -0.48 -9.43 8.39
C ARG A 471 -0.71 -10.82 7.80
N LEU A 472 -1.06 -11.82 8.62
CA LEU A 472 -1.37 -13.16 8.14
C LEU A 472 -2.61 -13.18 7.25
N MET A 473 -3.68 -12.48 7.65
CA MET A 473 -4.90 -12.34 6.83
C MET A 473 -4.59 -11.75 5.45
N THR A 474 -3.85 -10.64 5.45
CA THR A 474 -3.39 -9.96 4.23
C THR A 474 -2.56 -10.91 3.36
N ARG A 475 -1.62 -11.62 3.98
CA ARG A 475 -0.71 -12.55 3.29
C ARG A 475 -1.43 -13.75 2.69
N ILE A 476 -2.46 -14.28 3.36
CA ILE A 476 -3.29 -15.36 2.85
C ILE A 476 -4.07 -14.88 1.62
N GLY A 477 -4.66 -13.68 1.67
CA GLY A 477 -5.37 -13.10 0.53
C GLY A 477 -4.45 -12.86 -0.68
N GLU A 478 -3.25 -12.32 -0.45
CA GLU A 478 -2.20 -12.20 -1.46
C GLU A 478 -1.87 -13.53 -2.16
N LEU A 479 -1.64 -14.59 -1.38
CA LEU A 479 -1.28 -15.91 -1.90
C LEU A 479 -2.46 -16.57 -2.63
N ALA A 480 -3.70 -16.37 -2.16
CA ALA A 480 -4.91 -16.80 -2.86
C ALA A 480 -5.01 -16.15 -4.25
N PHE A 481 -4.70 -14.85 -4.34
CA PHE A 481 -4.66 -14.15 -5.62
C PHE A 481 -3.58 -14.70 -6.56
N LEU A 482 -2.36 -14.93 -6.07
CA LEU A 482 -1.27 -15.50 -6.87
C LEU A 482 -1.61 -16.91 -7.36
N GLN A 483 -2.10 -17.78 -6.46
CA GLN A 483 -2.55 -19.13 -6.78
C GLN A 483 -3.63 -19.12 -7.87
N ARG A 484 -4.66 -18.27 -7.73
CA ARG A 484 -5.72 -18.15 -8.72
C ARG A 484 -5.19 -17.62 -10.05
N THR A 485 -4.32 -16.61 -10.02
CA THR A 485 -3.70 -16.01 -11.21
C THR A 485 -2.87 -17.02 -11.98
N ALA A 486 -2.03 -17.80 -11.29
CA ALA A 486 -1.24 -18.87 -11.89
C ALA A 486 -2.12 -19.91 -12.60
N ARG A 487 -3.20 -20.36 -11.96
CA ARG A 487 -4.17 -21.28 -12.56
C ARG A 487 -4.85 -20.70 -13.80
N VAL A 488 -5.23 -19.42 -13.78
CA VAL A 488 -5.91 -18.78 -14.92
C VAL A 488 -4.97 -18.59 -16.11
N LEU A 489 -3.73 -18.14 -15.88
CA LEU A 489 -2.74 -17.95 -16.94
C LEU A 489 -2.24 -19.29 -17.50
N GLY A 490 -2.04 -20.29 -16.65
CA GLY A 490 -1.59 -21.63 -17.02
C GLY A 490 -2.58 -22.41 -17.90
N LYS A 491 -3.83 -21.95 -18.06
CA LYS A 491 -4.78 -22.52 -19.04
C LYS A 491 -4.34 -22.36 -20.49
N VAL A 492 -3.36 -21.50 -20.77
CA VAL A 492 -2.75 -21.38 -22.09
C VAL A 492 -1.25 -21.60 -21.88
N PRO A 493 -0.64 -22.64 -22.47
CA PRO A 493 0.77 -22.93 -22.27
C PRO A 493 1.64 -21.84 -22.90
N GLN A 494 2.86 -21.68 -22.38
CA GLN A 494 3.88 -20.86 -23.03
C GLN A 494 4.25 -21.47 -24.39
N PRO A 495 4.23 -20.69 -25.49
CA PRO A 495 4.68 -21.18 -26.78
C PRO A 495 6.16 -21.57 -26.73
N GLN A 496 6.49 -22.74 -27.29
CA GLN A 496 7.86 -23.13 -27.62
C GLN A 496 8.21 -22.45 -28.95
N ASP A 497 9.34 -21.75 -29.01
CA ASP A 497 9.73 -20.87 -30.12
C ASP A 497 8.70 -19.75 -30.45
N PRO A 498 8.62 -18.70 -29.62
CA PRO A 498 7.61 -17.66 -29.75
C PRO A 498 7.86 -16.69 -30.93
N LYS A 499 6.78 -16.27 -31.61
CA LYS A 499 6.79 -15.21 -32.64
C LYS A 499 7.30 -13.86 -32.13
N GLY A 500 7.23 -13.66 -30.82
CA GLY A 500 7.69 -12.48 -30.12
C GLY A 500 7.51 -12.64 -28.63
N VAL A 501 8.12 -11.76 -27.84
CA VAL A 501 8.12 -11.85 -26.38
C VAL A 501 7.60 -10.56 -25.76
N ILE A 502 6.75 -10.70 -24.75
CA ILE A 502 6.28 -9.61 -23.89
C ILE A 502 6.85 -9.80 -22.49
N PHE A 503 7.56 -8.79 -22.01
CA PHE A 503 8.13 -8.75 -20.67
C PHE A 503 7.28 -7.89 -19.72
N ILE A 504 7.25 -8.28 -18.45
CA ILE A 504 6.65 -7.50 -17.37
C ILE A 504 7.60 -7.36 -16.18
N LEU A 505 7.54 -6.22 -15.49
CA LEU A 505 8.37 -5.88 -14.33
C LEU A 505 7.51 -5.65 -13.08
N ALA A 506 6.56 -6.54 -12.79
CA ALA A 506 5.81 -6.44 -11.53
C ALA A 506 6.78 -6.69 -10.36
N ARG A 507 6.98 -5.71 -9.46
CA ARG A 507 7.89 -5.87 -8.30
C ARG A 507 7.19 -6.43 -7.07
N ASN A 508 5.87 -6.29 -7.02
CA ASN A 508 5.03 -6.77 -5.93
C ASN A 508 3.61 -7.12 -6.42
N ILE A 509 2.80 -7.68 -5.53
CA ILE A 509 1.46 -8.19 -5.85
C ILE A 509 0.49 -7.04 -6.21
N SER A 510 0.63 -5.88 -5.57
CA SER A 510 -0.18 -4.69 -5.89
C SER A 510 0.08 -4.21 -7.33
N GLN A 511 1.36 -4.19 -7.75
CA GLN A 511 1.72 -3.91 -9.14
C GLN A 511 1.23 -5.01 -10.08
N LEU A 512 1.40 -6.29 -9.73
CA LEU A 512 0.92 -7.42 -10.56
C LEU A 512 -0.57 -7.31 -10.88
N ARG A 513 -1.40 -6.94 -9.89
CA ARG A 513 -2.85 -6.72 -10.07
C ARG A 513 -3.16 -5.58 -11.05
N SER A 514 -2.23 -4.64 -11.20
CA SER A 514 -2.27 -3.52 -12.13
C SER A 514 -1.65 -3.85 -13.50
N TYR A 515 -1.20 -5.08 -13.77
CA TYR A 515 -0.83 -5.49 -15.13
C TYR A 515 -2.06 -6.03 -15.89
N PRO A 516 -2.08 -5.93 -17.23
CA PRO A 516 -3.18 -6.45 -18.04
C PRO A 516 -3.10 -7.97 -18.19
N LEU A 517 -3.29 -8.71 -17.09
CA LEU A 517 -3.06 -10.15 -16.99
C LEU A 517 -3.84 -10.98 -18.04
N MET A 518 -5.10 -10.61 -18.34
CA MET A 518 -5.88 -11.33 -19.36
C MET A 518 -5.43 -10.99 -20.80
N VAL A 519 -4.81 -9.83 -21.01
CA VAL A 519 -4.14 -9.52 -22.28
C VAL A 519 -2.86 -10.35 -22.43
N LEU A 520 -2.10 -10.58 -21.36
CA LEU A 520 -0.95 -11.50 -21.38
C LEU A 520 -1.36 -12.91 -21.84
N ARG A 521 -2.48 -13.43 -21.31
CA ARG A 521 -3.06 -14.69 -21.80
C ARG A 521 -3.45 -14.63 -23.28
N ALA A 522 -3.96 -13.49 -23.75
CA ALA A 522 -4.30 -13.28 -25.15
C ALA A 522 -3.07 -13.20 -26.07
N PHE A 523 -1.92 -12.74 -25.58
CA PHE A 523 -0.63 -12.82 -26.26
C PHE A 523 -0.17 -14.27 -26.41
N LYS A 524 -0.22 -15.08 -25.34
CA LYS A 524 0.13 -16.53 -25.40
C LYS A 524 -0.67 -17.27 -26.47
N ARG A 525 -1.99 -17.03 -26.54
CA ARG A 525 -2.87 -17.61 -27.58
C ARG A 525 -2.48 -17.24 -29.02
N ARG A 526 -1.72 -16.15 -29.20
CA ARG A 526 -1.25 -15.66 -30.51
C ARG A 526 0.20 -16.08 -30.81
N GLY A 527 0.77 -16.99 -30.01
CA GLY A 527 2.15 -17.46 -30.17
C GLY A 527 3.20 -16.49 -29.63
N TRP A 528 2.83 -15.57 -28.74
CA TRP A 528 3.79 -14.70 -28.05
C TRP A 528 4.14 -15.25 -26.67
N ALA A 529 5.42 -15.25 -26.33
CA ALA A 529 5.87 -15.58 -24.99
C ALA A 529 5.58 -14.43 -24.02
N VAL A 530 5.24 -14.77 -22.77
CA VAL A 530 5.13 -13.82 -21.67
C VAL A 530 6.17 -14.17 -20.63
N VAL A 531 7.06 -13.23 -20.29
CA VAL A 531 8.19 -13.48 -19.38
C VAL A 531 8.19 -12.48 -18.23
N PRO A 532 7.97 -12.94 -16.98
CA PRO A 532 8.13 -12.08 -15.81
C PRO A 532 9.62 -11.87 -15.51
N LEU A 533 10.06 -10.62 -15.41
CA LEU A 533 11.44 -10.29 -15.07
C LEU A 533 11.75 -10.48 -13.59
N VAL A 534 10.73 -10.30 -12.73
CA VAL A 534 10.85 -10.42 -11.27
C VAL A 534 10.35 -11.79 -10.82
N GLU A 535 11.08 -12.41 -9.91
CA GLU A 535 10.71 -13.73 -9.39
C GLU A 535 9.43 -13.73 -8.53
N GLY A 536 8.73 -14.86 -8.54
CA GLY A 536 7.73 -15.20 -7.51
C GLY A 536 6.38 -14.50 -7.61
N LEU A 537 6.02 -13.96 -8.77
CA LEU A 537 4.70 -13.35 -8.99
C LEU A 537 3.88 -14.05 -10.07
N LEU A 538 4.53 -14.64 -11.07
CA LEU A 538 3.92 -15.48 -12.10
C LEU A 538 4.70 -16.80 -12.24
N PRO A 539 4.08 -17.88 -12.76
CA PRO A 539 4.78 -19.12 -13.05
C PRO A 539 5.99 -18.91 -13.99
N ARG A 540 7.07 -19.67 -13.76
CA ARG A 540 8.24 -19.69 -14.65
C ARG A 540 8.05 -20.74 -15.73
N GLU A 541 7.46 -20.33 -16.85
CA GLU A 541 7.32 -21.18 -18.04
C GLU A 541 8.45 -20.87 -19.03
N LYS A 542 9.20 -21.89 -19.45
CA LYS A 542 10.31 -21.77 -20.40
C LYS A 542 9.81 -21.60 -21.83
N THR A 543 10.54 -20.80 -22.60
CA THR A 543 10.32 -20.58 -24.04
C THR A 543 11.11 -21.55 -24.91
N GLY A 544 12.12 -22.21 -24.33
CA GLY A 544 13.07 -23.07 -25.06
C GLY A 544 14.28 -22.30 -25.59
N ILE A 545 14.38 -21.00 -25.30
CA ILE A 545 15.42 -20.11 -25.82
C ILE A 545 16.20 -19.56 -24.64
N GLU A 546 17.46 -19.99 -24.50
CA GLU A 546 18.27 -19.75 -23.30
C GLU A 546 18.44 -18.26 -23.00
N GLU A 547 18.69 -17.43 -24.02
CA GLU A 547 18.91 -15.99 -23.83
C GLU A 547 17.65 -15.23 -23.39
N ILE A 548 16.45 -15.82 -23.56
CA ILE A 548 15.21 -15.31 -22.98
C ILE A 548 14.95 -15.95 -21.61
N ASP A 549 15.14 -17.26 -21.50
CA ASP A 549 14.77 -18.03 -20.31
C ASP A 549 15.61 -17.62 -19.10
N ILE A 550 16.84 -17.13 -19.30
CA ILE A 550 17.67 -16.51 -18.27
C ILE A 550 17.02 -15.29 -17.60
N LEU A 551 16.11 -14.61 -18.31
CA LEU A 551 15.40 -13.41 -17.82
C LEU A 551 14.17 -13.76 -16.98
N ASN A 552 13.72 -15.02 -16.99
CA ASN A 552 12.53 -15.45 -16.30
C ASN A 552 12.75 -15.51 -14.77
N GLY A 553 12.38 -14.43 -14.09
CA GLY A 553 12.73 -14.18 -12.69
C GLY A 553 14.20 -13.82 -12.49
N ALA A 554 14.84 -13.16 -13.47
CA ALA A 554 16.22 -12.72 -13.37
C ALA A 554 16.46 -11.74 -12.23
N ILE A 555 15.46 -10.92 -11.87
CA ILE A 555 15.55 -9.96 -10.78
C ILE A 555 14.82 -10.55 -9.55
N SER A 556 15.56 -10.71 -8.46
CA SER A 556 15.01 -11.13 -7.17
C SER A 556 14.09 -10.06 -6.59
N ARG A 557 13.26 -10.43 -5.62
CA ARG A 557 12.41 -9.45 -4.90
C ARG A 557 13.21 -8.41 -4.10
N ASN A 558 14.52 -8.60 -3.96
CA ASN A 558 15.44 -7.68 -3.29
C ASN A 558 16.17 -6.75 -4.29
N ALA A 559 15.69 -6.62 -5.54
CA ALA A 559 16.28 -5.81 -6.61
C ALA A 559 17.64 -6.32 -7.14
N ARG A 560 18.02 -7.56 -6.83
CA ARG A 560 19.31 -8.15 -7.24
C ARG A 560 19.14 -9.11 -8.39
N LEU A 561 20.11 -9.17 -9.30
CA LEU A 561 20.13 -10.21 -10.32
C LEU A 561 20.44 -11.57 -9.70
N THR A 562 19.84 -12.63 -10.25
CA THR A 562 20.26 -14.01 -9.95
C THR A 562 21.68 -14.24 -10.45
N ALA A 563 22.43 -15.18 -9.85
CA ALA A 563 23.81 -15.46 -10.26
C ALA A 563 23.98 -15.67 -11.77
N LYS A 564 23.07 -16.44 -12.40
CA LYS A 564 23.06 -16.64 -13.86
C LYS A 564 22.84 -15.34 -14.63
N ALA A 565 21.88 -14.54 -14.20
CA ALA A 565 21.57 -13.26 -14.84
C ALA A 565 22.70 -12.24 -14.63
N GLU A 566 23.35 -12.24 -13.47
CA GLU A 566 24.50 -11.37 -13.16
C GLU A 566 25.68 -11.66 -14.10
N GLU A 567 25.95 -12.94 -14.37
CA GLU A 567 26.99 -13.38 -15.30
C GLU A 567 26.68 -13.05 -16.76
N ALA A 568 25.42 -13.22 -17.19
CA ALA A 568 25.02 -13.05 -18.59
C ALA A 568 24.68 -11.60 -18.99
N LEU A 569 24.18 -10.79 -18.06
CA LEU A 569 23.71 -9.43 -18.35
C LEU A 569 24.89 -8.44 -18.32
N PRO A 570 25.08 -7.61 -19.37
CA PRO A 570 26.16 -6.64 -19.38
C PRO A 570 25.99 -5.61 -18.26
N GLN A 571 27.12 -5.09 -17.76
CA GLN A 571 27.11 -3.95 -16.85
C GLN A 571 26.71 -2.67 -17.60
N LEU A 572 26.06 -1.74 -16.90
CA LEU A 572 25.71 -0.46 -17.51
C LEU A 572 26.93 0.45 -17.63
N SER A 573 27.25 0.85 -18.86
CA SER A 573 28.18 1.96 -19.12
C SER A 573 27.46 3.31 -19.02
N ASN A 574 28.14 4.34 -18.51
CA ASN A 574 27.66 5.74 -18.47
C ASN A 574 26.34 5.94 -17.70
N PHE A 575 26.15 5.21 -16.60
CA PHE A 575 25.04 5.41 -15.67
C PHE A 575 25.49 6.32 -14.52
N HIS A 576 25.09 7.59 -14.58
CA HIS A 576 25.50 8.62 -13.63
C HIS A 576 24.35 9.01 -12.70
N VAL A 577 24.63 9.00 -11.40
CA VAL A 577 23.69 9.37 -10.34
C VAL A 577 24.29 10.46 -9.47
N ASN A 578 23.54 11.53 -9.25
CA ASN A 578 23.82 12.53 -8.22
C ASN A 578 22.51 12.81 -7.48
N LEU A 579 22.30 12.10 -6.38
CA LEU A 579 21.06 12.20 -5.58
C LEU A 579 20.92 13.56 -4.89
N ASP A 580 22.02 14.18 -4.48
CA ASP A 580 22.01 15.49 -3.82
C ASP A 580 21.44 16.60 -4.72
N LYS A 581 21.53 16.41 -6.04
CA LYS A 581 20.95 17.31 -7.04
C LYS A 581 19.71 16.75 -7.74
N GLY A 582 19.25 15.56 -7.35
CA GLY A 582 18.14 14.89 -8.03
C GLY A 582 18.42 14.50 -9.48
N GLN A 583 19.67 14.18 -9.83
CA GLN A 583 20.08 13.93 -11.20
C GLN A 583 20.37 12.45 -11.45
N VAL A 584 19.78 11.91 -12.52
CA VAL A 584 20.03 10.54 -12.99
C VAL A 584 20.10 10.54 -14.50
N ARG A 585 21.18 9.99 -15.06
CA ARG A 585 21.39 9.91 -16.51
C ARG A 585 21.97 8.56 -16.90
N TRP A 586 21.52 8.04 -18.03
CA TRP A 586 22.10 6.87 -18.68
C TRP A 586 22.49 7.19 -20.12
N GLY A 587 23.77 7.49 -20.34
CA GLY A 587 24.25 8.07 -21.59
C GLY A 587 23.45 9.34 -21.96
N ARG A 588 22.63 9.25 -23.02
CA ARG A 588 21.77 10.35 -23.48
C ARG A 588 20.36 10.36 -22.88
N ILE A 589 20.00 9.32 -22.14
CA ILE A 589 18.68 9.22 -21.51
C ILE A 589 18.72 9.99 -20.19
N ASN A 590 17.87 11.01 -20.04
CA ASN A 590 17.72 11.78 -18.81
C ASN A 590 16.55 11.21 -18.00
N LEU A 591 16.82 10.78 -16.77
CA LEU A 591 15.84 10.19 -15.85
C LEU A 591 15.60 11.09 -14.63
N SER A 592 16.18 12.29 -14.59
CA SER A 592 16.11 13.21 -13.45
C SER A 592 14.67 13.61 -13.11
N HIS A 593 13.81 13.84 -14.12
CA HIS A 593 12.40 14.15 -13.87
C HIS A 593 11.62 12.95 -13.29
N ALA A 594 11.92 11.74 -13.76
CA ALA A 594 11.32 10.53 -13.19
C ALA A 594 11.75 10.29 -11.74
N LEU A 595 12.99 10.64 -11.39
CA LEU A 595 13.46 10.64 -10.00
C LEU A 595 12.73 11.69 -9.17
N TRP A 596 12.56 12.90 -9.70
CA TRP A 596 11.78 13.97 -9.07
C TRP A 596 10.33 13.55 -8.83
N GLU A 597 9.67 12.90 -9.80
CA GLU A 597 8.30 12.41 -9.67
C GLU A 597 8.16 11.41 -8.51
N ASP A 598 9.07 10.45 -8.38
CA ASP A 598 9.03 9.51 -7.26
C ASP A 598 9.31 10.21 -5.92
N ALA A 599 10.21 11.19 -5.86
CA ALA A 599 10.45 11.98 -4.67
C ALA A 599 9.23 12.85 -4.28
N ALA A 600 8.58 13.46 -5.26
CA ALA A 600 7.40 14.29 -5.10
C ALA A 600 6.22 13.50 -4.56
N ILE A 601 5.98 12.30 -5.09
CA ILE A 601 4.94 11.38 -4.60
C ILE A 601 5.29 10.85 -3.20
N ASP A 602 6.56 10.52 -2.94
CA ASP A 602 7.03 9.99 -1.66
C ASP A 602 6.81 10.99 -0.50
N ARG A 603 7.13 12.27 -0.76
CA ARG A 603 7.03 13.37 0.21
C ARG A 603 5.74 14.19 0.11
N ARG A 604 4.91 13.94 -0.90
CA ARG A 604 3.66 14.65 -1.17
C ARG A 604 3.85 16.17 -1.35
N ARG A 605 4.87 16.54 -2.12
CA ARG A 605 5.23 17.93 -2.40
C ARG A 605 5.97 18.09 -3.74
N TYR A 606 6.10 19.32 -4.22
CA TYR A 606 6.78 19.67 -5.47
C TYR A 606 8.26 20.03 -5.25
N THR A 607 8.56 20.85 -4.24
CA THR A 607 9.92 21.30 -3.92
C THR A 607 10.64 20.22 -3.12
N ILE A 608 11.67 19.58 -3.68
CA ILE A 608 12.29 18.40 -3.06
C ILE A 608 13.50 18.77 -2.19
N HIS A 609 13.49 18.27 -0.95
CA HIS A 609 14.63 18.29 -0.04
C HIS A 609 15.51 17.06 -0.26
N TRP A 610 16.42 17.13 -1.23
CA TRP A 610 17.23 15.98 -1.66
C TRP A 610 18.15 15.39 -0.60
N HIS A 611 18.50 16.17 0.42
CA HIS A 611 19.34 15.72 1.55
C HIS A 611 18.57 14.97 2.65
N CYS A 612 17.23 14.92 2.58
CA CYS A 612 16.41 14.20 3.54
C CYS A 612 16.83 12.71 3.61
N PRO A 613 17.33 12.21 4.77
CA PRO A 613 17.89 10.86 4.85
C PRO A 613 16.89 9.74 4.48
N GLU A 614 15.64 9.87 4.91
CA GLU A 614 14.57 8.91 4.60
C GLU A 614 14.20 8.90 3.10
N LEU A 615 14.33 10.05 2.42
CA LEU A 615 14.15 10.13 0.98
C LEU A 615 15.32 9.46 0.27
N GLN A 616 16.56 9.81 0.63
CA GLN A 616 17.76 9.23 0.00
C GLN A 616 17.77 7.70 0.08
N ASN A 617 17.43 7.12 1.23
CA ASN A 617 17.33 5.67 1.40
C ASN A 617 16.31 5.03 0.44
N SER A 618 15.14 5.67 0.29
CA SER A 618 14.07 5.20 -0.62
C SER A 618 14.51 5.30 -2.09
N LEU A 619 15.17 6.38 -2.48
CA LEU A 619 15.65 6.61 -3.84
C LEU A 619 16.82 5.68 -4.21
N LEU A 620 17.75 5.39 -3.30
CA LEU A 620 18.84 4.43 -3.54
C LEU A 620 18.31 3.03 -3.87
N GLN A 621 17.30 2.56 -3.13
CA GLN A 621 16.65 1.30 -3.44
C GLN A 621 16.01 1.33 -4.83
N LEU A 622 15.39 2.45 -5.20
CA LEU A 622 14.78 2.64 -6.52
C LEU A 622 15.80 2.63 -7.66
N LEU A 623 16.97 3.23 -7.43
CA LEU A 623 18.08 3.22 -8.38
C LEU A 623 18.66 1.83 -8.58
N THR A 624 18.74 1.02 -7.53
CA THR A 624 19.17 -0.40 -7.64
C THR A 624 18.23 -1.18 -8.58
N TRP A 625 16.92 -0.98 -8.44
CA TRP A 625 15.93 -1.53 -9.36
C TRP A 625 16.09 -1.01 -10.80
N THR A 626 16.42 0.29 -10.94
CA THR A 626 16.59 0.95 -12.23
C THR A 626 17.80 0.39 -12.98
N GLU A 627 18.91 0.20 -12.29
CA GLU A 627 20.14 -0.37 -12.85
C GLU A 627 19.92 -1.81 -13.32
N ALA A 628 19.35 -2.67 -12.47
CA ALA A 628 19.03 -4.05 -12.83
C ALA A 628 18.09 -4.12 -14.07
N THR A 629 17.10 -3.23 -14.14
CA THR A 629 16.19 -3.12 -15.29
C THR A 629 16.93 -2.64 -16.56
N GLY A 630 17.87 -1.69 -16.42
CA GLY A 630 18.68 -1.21 -17.54
C GLY A 630 19.55 -2.32 -18.15
N ARG A 631 20.18 -3.15 -17.32
CA ARG A 631 20.99 -4.29 -17.77
C ARG A 631 20.14 -5.29 -18.56
N VAL A 632 18.92 -5.57 -18.08
CA VAL A 632 17.95 -6.38 -18.82
C VAL A 632 17.61 -5.76 -20.18
N LEU A 633 17.37 -4.44 -20.25
CA LEU A 633 17.03 -3.78 -21.52
C LEU A 633 18.18 -3.81 -22.55
N GLN A 634 19.44 -3.65 -22.11
CA GLN A 634 20.61 -3.80 -22.99
C GLN A 634 20.71 -5.20 -23.58
N HIS A 635 20.53 -6.23 -22.74
CA HIS A 635 20.53 -7.62 -23.18
C HIS A 635 19.38 -7.90 -24.15
N LEU A 636 18.16 -7.46 -23.81
CA LEU A 636 16.98 -7.65 -24.66
C LEU A 636 17.12 -7.02 -26.04
N ARG A 637 17.74 -5.85 -26.13
CA ARG A 637 18.03 -5.20 -27.42
C ARG A 637 18.98 -6.06 -28.26
N THR A 638 20.01 -6.61 -27.64
CA THR A 638 20.97 -7.51 -28.30
C THR A 638 20.29 -8.78 -28.80
N VAL A 639 19.45 -9.40 -27.98
CA VAL A 639 18.66 -10.59 -28.35
C VAL A 639 17.71 -10.29 -29.50
N SER A 640 16.98 -9.17 -29.44
CA SER A 640 16.06 -8.77 -30.51
C SER A 640 16.77 -8.59 -31.85
N HIS A 641 17.96 -7.98 -31.85
CA HIS A 641 18.76 -7.78 -33.06
C HIS A 641 19.33 -9.10 -33.60
N LYS A 642 20.00 -9.89 -32.76
CA LYS A 642 20.66 -11.14 -33.19
C LYS A 642 19.70 -12.19 -33.71
N GLN A 643 18.52 -12.31 -33.08
CA GLN A 643 17.56 -13.38 -33.38
C GLN A 643 16.37 -12.88 -34.22
N ASN A 644 16.43 -11.65 -34.75
CA ASN A 644 15.36 -10.98 -35.49
C ASN A 644 13.96 -11.12 -34.85
N ARG A 645 13.90 -11.06 -33.51
CA ARG A 645 12.69 -11.37 -32.76
C ARG A 645 12.06 -10.11 -32.19
N ARG A 646 10.73 -10.07 -32.25
CA ARG A 646 9.93 -8.97 -31.71
C ARG A 646 9.90 -9.04 -30.18
N VAL A 647 10.18 -7.92 -29.54
CA VAL A 647 10.25 -7.78 -28.08
C VAL A 647 9.45 -6.55 -27.66
N GLY A 648 8.52 -6.76 -26.73
CA GLY A 648 7.76 -5.70 -26.08
C GLY A 648 7.96 -5.73 -24.57
N VAL A 649 7.97 -4.57 -23.93
CA VAL A 649 7.99 -4.46 -22.46
C VAL A 649 6.78 -3.65 -22.02
N ILE A 650 5.96 -4.20 -21.12
CA ILE A 650 4.81 -3.48 -20.57
C ILE A 650 5.24 -2.68 -19.35
N SER A 651 4.96 -1.38 -19.38
CA SER A 651 5.15 -0.43 -18.29
C SER A 651 3.80 -0.04 -17.67
N LEU A 652 3.77 0.04 -16.34
CA LEU A 652 2.61 0.54 -15.61
C LEU A 652 2.63 2.05 -15.48
N PHE A 653 3.77 2.59 -15.06
CA PHE A 653 3.97 4.02 -14.88
C PHE A 653 4.92 4.50 -15.97
N GLY A 654 4.43 5.37 -16.85
CA GLY A 654 5.21 5.89 -17.98
C GLY A 654 6.40 6.76 -17.56
N HIS A 655 6.39 7.30 -16.34
CA HIS A 655 7.29 8.39 -15.90
C HIS A 655 7.86 8.22 -14.49
N ARG A 656 7.71 7.05 -13.88
CA ARG A 656 8.26 6.73 -12.54
C ARG A 656 9.27 5.60 -12.63
N LEU A 657 10.33 5.66 -11.82
CA LEU A 657 11.37 4.65 -11.81
C LEU A 657 10.91 3.36 -11.10
N PRO A 658 11.47 2.19 -11.48
CA PRO A 658 12.17 1.92 -12.75
C PRO A 658 11.19 1.74 -13.92
N ASP A 659 9.88 1.75 -13.67
CA ASP A 659 8.81 1.37 -14.61
C ASP A 659 8.81 2.19 -15.92
N CYS A 660 9.30 3.44 -15.90
CA CYS A 660 9.44 4.30 -17.07
C CYS A 660 10.63 3.93 -17.97
N LEU A 661 11.62 3.21 -17.45
CA LEU A 661 12.88 2.95 -18.16
C LEU A 661 12.68 2.28 -19.52
N PRO A 662 11.79 1.29 -19.71
CA PRO A 662 11.53 0.71 -21.03
C PRO A 662 11.06 1.74 -22.05
N ARG A 663 10.21 2.70 -21.64
CA ARG A 663 9.75 3.79 -22.52
C ARG A 663 10.93 4.66 -22.94
N PHE A 664 11.62 5.26 -21.97
CA PHE A 664 12.72 6.19 -22.23
C PHE A 664 13.85 5.53 -23.03
N TYR A 665 14.11 4.24 -22.81
CA TYR A 665 15.07 3.47 -23.58
C TYR A 665 14.58 3.23 -25.02
N CYS A 666 13.31 2.89 -25.22
CA CYS A 666 12.73 2.71 -26.55
C CYS A 666 12.56 4.01 -27.33
N ASP A 667 12.37 5.15 -26.66
CA ASP A 667 12.35 6.47 -27.34
C ASP A 667 13.70 6.75 -28.03
N ARG A 668 14.80 6.21 -27.49
CA ARG A 668 16.14 6.38 -28.07
C ARG A 668 16.59 5.24 -28.98
N PHE A 669 16.24 4.00 -28.64
CA PHE A 669 16.80 2.80 -29.25
C PHE A 669 15.74 1.81 -29.78
N GLY A 670 14.47 2.16 -29.65
CA GLY A 670 13.34 1.31 -30.01
C GLY A 670 13.00 1.34 -31.49
N HIS A 671 12.14 0.39 -31.86
CA HIS A 671 11.52 0.28 -33.17
C HIS A 671 10.10 -0.21 -32.96
N GLY A 672 9.10 0.53 -33.46
CA GLY A 672 7.68 0.32 -33.20
C GLY A 672 7.12 -1.08 -33.54
N GLU A 673 7.89 -1.91 -34.25
CA GLU A 673 7.53 -3.30 -34.55
C GLU A 673 8.42 -4.36 -33.91
N ARG A 674 9.69 -4.03 -33.64
CA ARG A 674 10.73 -5.00 -33.27
C ARG A 674 11.11 -4.92 -31.81
N PHE A 675 11.27 -3.71 -31.26
CA PHE A 675 11.68 -3.50 -29.88
C PHE A 675 10.95 -2.29 -29.31
N PHE A 676 9.93 -2.51 -28.49
CA PHE A 676 8.96 -1.45 -28.15
C PHE A 676 8.49 -1.48 -26.70
N ALA A 677 8.07 -0.32 -26.22
CA ALA A 677 7.46 -0.11 -24.91
C ALA A 677 5.94 -0.01 -25.04
N VAL A 678 5.22 -0.69 -24.15
CA VAL A 678 3.77 -0.71 -24.10
C VAL A 678 3.31 -0.09 -22.80
N HIS A 679 2.45 0.92 -22.85
CA HIS A 679 1.91 1.55 -21.65
C HIS A 679 0.50 1.03 -21.37
N ALA A 680 0.31 0.49 -20.17
CA ALA A 680 -0.99 0.09 -19.63
C ALA A 680 -1.55 1.23 -18.77
N ALA A 681 -2.68 1.81 -19.18
CA ALA A 681 -3.30 2.94 -18.49
C ALA A 681 -4.81 2.72 -18.28
N ASN A 682 -5.35 3.40 -17.27
CA ASN A 682 -6.80 3.49 -17.12
C ASN A 682 -7.37 4.36 -18.24
N GLY A 683 -8.59 4.03 -18.67
CA GLY A 683 -9.39 4.97 -19.45
C GLY A 683 -9.78 6.15 -18.59
N TYR A 684 -9.85 7.34 -19.18
CA TYR A 684 -10.28 8.53 -18.46
C TYR A 684 -11.78 8.44 -18.18
N GLN A 685 -12.17 8.33 -16.90
CA GLN A 685 -13.58 8.15 -16.48
C GLN A 685 -14.14 9.33 -15.67
N ASN A 686 -13.29 10.27 -15.25
CA ASN A 686 -13.65 11.29 -14.26
C ASN A 686 -14.86 12.14 -14.70
N TYR A 687 -14.98 12.45 -15.99
CA TYR A 687 -16.11 13.19 -16.57
C TYR A 687 -17.46 12.46 -16.46
N PHE A 688 -17.45 11.12 -16.36
CA PHE A 688 -18.64 10.30 -16.56
C PHE A 688 -19.12 9.63 -15.27
N THR A 689 -18.22 9.39 -14.32
CA THR A 689 -18.55 8.69 -13.07
C THR A 689 -18.26 9.51 -11.82
N ASN A 690 -17.57 10.66 -11.91
CA ASN A 690 -17.21 11.51 -10.76
C ASN A 690 -16.68 10.73 -9.53
N PHE A 691 -15.83 9.72 -9.77
CA PHE A 691 -15.29 8.84 -8.71
C PHE A 691 -16.36 8.03 -7.93
N SER A 692 -17.55 7.81 -8.49
CA SER A 692 -18.63 7.01 -7.87
C SER A 692 -18.24 5.57 -7.56
N THR A 693 -17.19 5.05 -8.20
CA THR A 693 -16.61 3.74 -7.94
C THR A 693 -15.10 3.84 -7.68
N ASN A 694 -14.60 3.00 -6.79
CA ASN A 694 -13.16 2.91 -6.46
C ASN A 694 -12.37 2.04 -7.46
N ILE A 695 -13.00 1.55 -8.53
CA ILE A 695 -12.42 0.63 -9.51
C ILE A 695 -12.57 1.23 -10.90
N SER A 696 -11.47 1.31 -11.65
CA SER A 696 -11.56 1.67 -13.07
C SER A 696 -12.18 0.52 -13.87
N GLU A 697 -13.15 0.85 -14.72
CA GLU A 697 -13.83 -0.10 -15.60
C GLU A 697 -13.32 -0.02 -17.05
N ARG A 698 -12.53 1.01 -17.34
CA ARG A 698 -12.04 1.34 -18.68
C ARG A 698 -10.53 1.21 -18.73
N PHE A 699 -10.02 0.67 -19.82
CA PHE A 699 -8.60 0.38 -19.96
C PHE A 699 -8.10 0.68 -21.38
N VAL A 700 -6.85 1.16 -21.45
CA VAL A 700 -6.14 1.39 -22.71
C VAL A 700 -4.76 0.77 -22.63
N LEU A 701 -4.34 0.16 -23.74
CA LEU A 701 -3.01 -0.41 -23.92
C LEU A 701 -2.45 0.06 -25.26
N ARG A 702 -1.36 0.82 -25.22
CA ARG A 702 -0.76 1.43 -26.42
C ARG A 702 0.73 1.13 -26.51
N ASN A 703 1.21 0.85 -27.72
CA ASN A 703 2.63 0.84 -28.04
C ASN A 703 3.12 2.29 -28.13
N MET A 704 3.82 2.75 -27.09
CA MET A 704 4.26 4.14 -26.98
C MET A 704 5.47 4.45 -27.86
N THR A 705 6.25 3.43 -28.26
CA THR A 705 7.39 3.62 -29.17
C THR A 705 6.95 4.07 -30.56
N ARG A 706 5.70 3.81 -30.95
CA ARG A 706 5.12 4.34 -32.20
C ARG A 706 4.65 5.80 -32.08
N HIS A 707 4.48 6.28 -30.86
CA HIS A 707 3.88 7.57 -30.54
C HIS A 707 4.66 8.26 -29.40
N PRO A 708 5.97 8.55 -29.61
CA PRO A 708 6.83 9.12 -28.58
C PRO A 708 6.34 10.50 -28.09
N GLU A 709 5.60 11.24 -28.93
CA GLU A 709 4.99 12.52 -28.62
C GLU A 709 3.92 12.44 -27.52
N ALA A 710 3.25 11.29 -27.38
CA ALA A 710 2.18 11.13 -26.42
C ALA A 710 2.74 10.83 -25.02
N ARG A 711 2.32 11.57 -24.00
CA ARG A 711 2.77 11.27 -22.62
C ARG A 711 2.08 10.05 -22.01
N SER A 712 0.89 9.65 -22.45
CA SER A 712 0.16 8.51 -21.90
C SER A 712 -0.71 7.82 -22.95
N ALA A 713 -1.03 6.55 -22.72
CA ALA A 713 -1.98 5.79 -23.54
C ALA A 713 -3.43 6.27 -23.33
N SER A 714 -3.71 6.95 -22.21
CA SER A 714 -5.05 7.37 -21.80
C SER A 714 -5.59 8.60 -22.54
N PHE A 715 -4.78 9.27 -23.36
CA PHE A 715 -5.17 10.45 -24.14
C PHE A 715 -5.19 10.14 -25.65
N PRO A 716 -6.00 10.87 -26.44
CA PRO A 716 -6.00 10.70 -27.89
C PRO A 716 -4.65 11.10 -28.48
N LEU A 717 -4.37 10.59 -29.67
CA LEU A 717 -3.28 11.11 -30.50
C LEU A 717 -3.81 12.27 -31.36
N PRO A 718 -3.09 13.40 -31.51
CA PRO A 718 -3.58 14.54 -32.26
C PRO A 718 -4.09 14.20 -33.67
N GLN A 719 -3.36 13.36 -34.42
CA GLN A 719 -3.75 13.00 -35.79
C GLN A 719 -4.97 12.08 -35.83
N ASN A 720 -5.10 11.18 -34.84
CA ASN A 720 -6.28 10.31 -34.72
C ASN A 720 -7.51 11.13 -34.37
N PHE A 721 -7.38 12.07 -33.43
CA PHE A 721 -8.46 12.96 -33.05
C PHE A 721 -8.92 13.84 -34.21
N GLU A 722 -7.99 14.42 -34.98
CA GLU A 722 -8.35 15.25 -36.13
C GLU A 722 -9.13 14.45 -37.19
N ARG A 723 -8.72 13.20 -37.47
CA ARG A 723 -9.47 12.32 -38.38
C ARG A 723 -10.83 11.94 -37.82
N TYR A 724 -10.90 11.67 -36.52
CA TYR A 724 -12.14 11.38 -35.82
C TYR A 724 -13.11 12.57 -35.89
N PHE A 725 -12.62 13.78 -35.62
CA PHE A 725 -13.38 15.02 -35.73
C PHE A 725 -13.96 15.20 -37.13
N LYS A 726 -13.12 15.07 -38.17
CA LYS A 726 -13.58 15.17 -39.57
C LYS A 726 -14.68 14.16 -39.91
N ALA A 727 -14.55 12.92 -39.42
CA ALA A 727 -15.53 11.86 -39.67
C ALA A 727 -16.88 12.10 -38.95
N HIS A 728 -16.89 12.83 -37.83
CA HIS A 728 -18.09 13.06 -37.01
C HIS A 728 -18.59 14.52 -37.09
N ARG A 729 -18.00 15.34 -37.97
CA ARG A 729 -18.30 16.78 -38.06
C ARG A 729 -19.79 17.07 -38.28
N ALA A 730 -20.46 16.25 -39.09
CA ALA A 730 -21.89 16.38 -39.36
C ALA A 730 -22.77 16.17 -38.11
N GLN A 731 -22.27 15.43 -37.11
CA GLN A 731 -22.97 15.13 -35.85
C GLN A 731 -22.52 16.05 -34.71
N ALA A 732 -21.62 17.00 -34.96
CA ALA A 732 -20.98 17.76 -33.91
C ALA A 732 -21.95 18.60 -33.06
N ALA A 733 -22.97 19.19 -33.70
CA ALA A 733 -24.00 19.98 -33.01
C ALA A 733 -24.84 19.11 -32.06
N GLU A 734 -25.23 17.91 -32.50
CA GLU A 734 -25.97 16.94 -31.68
C GLU A 734 -25.11 16.48 -30.49
N ILE A 735 -23.84 16.13 -30.74
CA ILE A 735 -22.92 15.70 -29.69
C ILE A 735 -22.65 16.83 -28.70
N LEU A 736 -22.51 18.08 -29.16
CA LEU A 736 -22.37 19.25 -28.29
C LEU A 736 -23.56 19.39 -27.35
N ALA A 737 -24.79 19.28 -27.85
CA ALA A 737 -26.00 19.31 -27.01
C ALA A 737 -26.00 18.20 -25.94
N GLN A 738 -25.46 17.02 -26.26
CA GLN A 738 -25.33 15.91 -25.29
C GLN A 738 -24.23 16.13 -24.24
N GLN A 739 -23.23 16.98 -24.51
CA GLN A 739 -22.08 17.20 -23.62
C GLN A 739 -22.12 18.55 -22.88
N GLU A 740 -23.03 19.46 -23.21
CA GLU A 740 -23.07 20.82 -22.66
C GLU A 740 -23.19 20.84 -21.13
N ASP A 741 -23.93 19.89 -20.56
CA ASP A 741 -24.13 19.75 -19.11
C ASP A 741 -22.90 19.26 -18.34
N VAL A 742 -21.85 18.79 -19.03
CA VAL A 742 -20.59 18.37 -18.38
C VAL A 742 -19.98 19.52 -17.57
N THR A 743 -20.17 20.75 -18.04
CA THR A 743 -19.68 21.97 -17.39
C THR A 743 -20.50 22.41 -16.17
N LYS A 744 -21.75 21.92 -16.04
CA LYS A 744 -22.69 22.27 -14.96
C LYS A 744 -22.57 21.37 -13.73
N VAL A 745 -21.74 20.32 -13.79
CA VAL A 745 -21.51 19.40 -12.67
C VAL A 745 -20.77 20.15 -11.55
N ARG A 746 -21.40 20.26 -10.37
CA ARG A 746 -20.75 20.80 -9.16
C ARG A 746 -19.64 19.87 -8.69
N ARG A 747 -18.38 20.33 -8.77
CA ARG A 747 -17.19 19.53 -8.41
C ARG A 747 -16.33 20.19 -7.33
N SER A 748 -16.40 21.51 -7.22
CA SER A 748 -15.61 22.33 -6.31
C SER A 748 -16.41 22.71 -5.07
N THR A 749 -17.66 23.17 -5.25
CA THR A 749 -18.52 23.64 -4.14
C THR A 749 -19.12 22.50 -3.31
N GLY A 750 -19.24 21.30 -3.88
CA GLY A 750 -19.84 20.15 -3.22
C GLY A 750 -21.29 20.42 -2.79
N ASP A 751 -21.63 20.10 -1.53
CA ASP A 751 -22.95 20.34 -0.94
C ASP A 751 -23.11 21.72 -0.28
N GLN A 752 -22.14 22.63 -0.43
CA GLN A 752 -22.21 23.96 0.17
C GLN A 752 -23.39 24.75 -0.40
N LYS A 753 -24.30 25.19 0.49
CA LYS A 753 -25.52 25.92 0.11
C LYS A 753 -25.32 27.43 -0.04
N ALA A 754 -24.33 28.01 0.61
CA ALA A 754 -24.02 29.43 0.58
C ALA A 754 -22.54 29.65 0.23
N ARG A 755 -22.25 30.70 -0.54
CA ARG A 755 -20.87 31.12 -0.85
C ARG A 755 -20.24 31.78 0.37
N ALA A 756 -18.93 31.59 0.53
CA ALA A 756 -18.17 32.24 1.59
C ALA A 756 -18.10 33.77 1.37
N PRO A 757 -18.07 34.59 2.43
CA PRO A 757 -17.97 36.05 2.30
C PRO A 757 -16.78 36.51 1.42
N GLU A 758 -15.66 35.82 1.51
CA GLU A 758 -14.45 36.09 0.72
C GLU A 758 -14.67 35.81 -0.77
N ALA A 759 -15.55 34.87 -1.11
CA ALA A 759 -15.92 34.60 -2.50
C ALA A 759 -16.80 35.73 -3.07
N GLU A 760 -17.71 36.29 -2.28
CA GLU A 760 -18.52 37.45 -2.66
C GLU A 760 -17.66 38.71 -2.81
N GLU A 761 -16.69 38.93 -1.92
CA GLU A 761 -15.73 40.01 -2.05
C GLU A 761 -14.87 39.89 -3.32
N ALA A 762 -14.40 38.68 -3.63
CA ALA A 762 -13.68 38.42 -4.87
C ALA A 762 -14.54 38.73 -6.11
N MET A 763 -15.83 38.35 -6.10
CA MET A 763 -16.77 38.70 -7.17
C MET A 763 -16.94 40.22 -7.32
N ALA A 764 -17.07 40.95 -6.21
CA ALA A 764 -17.18 42.40 -6.24
C ALA A 764 -15.92 43.07 -6.83
N ARG A 765 -14.72 42.61 -6.45
CA ARG A 765 -13.46 43.09 -7.06
C ARG A 765 -13.37 42.78 -8.55
N ILE A 766 -13.77 41.58 -8.97
CA ILE A 766 -13.80 41.19 -10.38
C ILE A 766 -14.76 42.11 -11.16
N ALA A 767 -15.97 42.32 -10.64
CA ALA A 767 -16.96 43.21 -11.26
C ALA A 767 -16.45 44.65 -11.37
N ALA A 768 -15.84 45.19 -10.31
CA ALA A 768 -15.25 46.53 -10.30
C ALA A 768 -14.11 46.67 -11.34
N TRP A 769 -13.25 45.67 -11.46
CA TRP A 769 -12.17 45.67 -12.44
C TRP A 769 -12.69 45.65 -13.89
N ARG A 770 -13.73 44.85 -14.15
CA ARG A 770 -14.39 44.79 -15.46
C ARG A 770 -15.11 46.10 -15.78
N ALA A 771 -15.75 46.72 -14.79
CA ALA A 771 -16.51 47.96 -14.97
C ALA A 771 -15.64 49.14 -15.44
N ARG A 772 -14.35 49.17 -15.06
CA ARG A 772 -13.39 50.16 -15.56
C ARG A 772 -12.71 49.77 -16.90
N GLY A 773 -13.19 48.73 -17.57
CA GLY A 773 -12.69 48.27 -18.87
C GLY A 773 -11.55 47.25 -18.82
N GLY A 774 -11.10 46.86 -17.62
CA GLY A 774 -10.04 45.87 -17.46
C GLY A 774 -10.48 44.46 -17.86
N LYS A 775 -9.50 43.62 -18.21
CA LYS A 775 -9.70 42.22 -18.61
C LYS A 775 -9.32 41.26 -17.50
N VAL A 776 -9.90 40.06 -17.51
CA VAL A 776 -9.71 39.06 -16.45
C VAL A 776 -9.18 37.75 -17.03
N ALA A 777 -7.99 37.35 -16.59
CA ALA A 777 -7.39 36.06 -16.90
C ALA A 777 -7.45 35.14 -15.67
N CYS A 778 -7.69 33.84 -15.85
CA CYS A 778 -7.68 32.88 -14.74
C CYS A 778 -6.65 31.76 -14.96
N ALA A 779 -5.64 31.70 -14.10
CA ALA A 779 -4.69 30.61 -14.00
C ALA A 779 -5.26 29.47 -13.15
N PHE A 780 -5.36 28.28 -13.75
CA PHE A 780 -5.86 27.08 -13.08
C PHE A 780 -4.70 26.24 -12.53
N GLY A 781 -4.68 26.07 -11.21
CA GLY A 781 -3.72 25.24 -10.49
C GLY A 781 -3.96 23.74 -10.67
N LYS A 782 -2.98 22.95 -10.22
CA LYS A 782 -2.98 21.48 -10.27
C LYS A 782 -2.42 20.93 -8.96
N VAL A 783 -2.82 19.70 -8.61
CA VAL A 783 -2.16 18.92 -7.54
C VAL A 783 -0.65 18.85 -7.81
N VAL A 784 0.15 19.30 -6.86
CA VAL A 784 1.57 19.62 -7.07
C VAL A 784 2.51 18.41 -7.01
N CYS A 785 2.08 17.29 -6.44
CA CYS A 785 2.91 16.11 -6.20
C CYS A 785 2.72 14.96 -7.21
N ASP A 786 2.06 15.23 -8.35
CA ASP A 786 1.81 14.27 -9.44
C ASP A 786 1.82 14.97 -10.81
N SER A 787 2.97 15.00 -11.48
CA SER A 787 3.10 15.63 -12.79
C SER A 787 2.62 14.71 -13.91
N SER A 788 2.94 13.42 -13.82
CA SER A 788 2.65 12.39 -14.82
C SER A 788 3.10 12.76 -16.25
N VAL A 789 4.32 13.30 -16.38
CA VAL A 789 4.97 13.70 -17.64
C VAL A 789 6.43 13.21 -17.71
N PRO A 790 7.01 13.01 -18.91
CA PRO A 790 8.42 12.60 -19.05
C PRO A 790 9.43 13.66 -18.57
N PHE A 791 9.05 14.94 -18.70
CA PHE A 791 9.80 16.10 -18.27
C PHE A 791 8.81 17.22 -17.92
N ASP A 792 9.18 18.10 -16.99
CA ASP A 792 8.44 19.32 -16.73
C ASP A 792 8.84 20.44 -17.70
N GLY A 793 7.95 21.40 -17.88
CA GLY A 793 8.18 22.56 -18.75
C GLY A 793 7.31 22.60 -20.00
N GLY A 794 7.52 23.66 -20.75
CA GLY A 794 6.91 23.92 -22.06
C GLY A 794 7.81 24.85 -22.88
N PRO A 795 7.37 25.24 -24.08
CA PRO A 795 8.13 26.16 -24.93
C PRO A 795 8.53 27.46 -24.22
N THR A 796 7.65 27.95 -23.33
CA THR A 796 7.82 29.25 -22.66
C THR A 796 8.43 29.16 -21.25
N HIS A 797 8.13 28.09 -20.51
CA HIS A 797 8.42 27.99 -19.07
C HIS A 797 9.19 26.71 -18.76
N ALA A 798 10.16 26.80 -17.85
CA ALA A 798 10.98 25.67 -17.45
C ALA A 798 10.22 24.67 -16.57
N SER A 799 9.18 25.12 -15.85
CA SER A 799 8.43 24.31 -14.90
C SER A 799 7.07 24.90 -14.56
N MET A 800 6.21 24.15 -13.84
CA MET A 800 4.93 24.68 -13.36
C MET A 800 5.13 25.82 -12.35
N LYS A 801 6.14 25.72 -11.50
CA LYS A 801 6.50 26.77 -10.54
C LYS A 801 6.98 28.05 -11.24
N ASP A 802 7.83 27.92 -12.27
CA ASP A 802 8.26 29.06 -13.09
C ASP A 802 7.07 29.73 -13.79
N TRP A 803 6.15 28.93 -14.32
CA TRP A 803 4.94 29.42 -14.99
C TRP A 803 4.06 30.29 -14.10
N ILE A 804 3.67 29.84 -12.91
CA ILE A 804 2.74 30.61 -12.07
C ILE A 804 3.36 31.93 -11.58
N ASN A 805 4.65 31.91 -11.24
CA ASN A 805 5.38 33.13 -10.86
C ASN A 805 5.55 34.07 -12.08
N HIS A 806 5.76 33.52 -13.27
CA HIS A 806 5.80 34.34 -14.48
C HIS A 806 4.44 34.97 -14.80
N CYS A 807 3.32 34.28 -14.60
CA CYS A 807 1.98 34.88 -14.75
C CYS A 807 1.83 36.13 -13.87
N ILE A 808 2.24 36.05 -12.59
CA ILE A 808 2.14 37.17 -11.64
C ILE A 808 3.02 38.33 -12.09
N ARG A 809 4.28 38.07 -12.44
CA ARG A 809 5.19 39.12 -12.97
C ARG A 809 4.65 39.75 -14.24
N ALA A 810 4.11 38.93 -15.16
CA ALA A 810 3.63 39.37 -16.45
C ALA A 810 2.48 40.38 -16.29
N VAL A 811 1.53 40.16 -15.39
CA VAL A 811 0.40 41.09 -15.28
C VAL A 811 0.73 42.39 -14.53
N ARG A 812 1.85 42.49 -13.80
CA ARG A 812 2.20 43.73 -13.07
C ARG A 812 2.20 44.95 -13.98
N GLY A 813 1.51 46.00 -13.56
CA GLY A 813 1.41 47.25 -14.31
C GLY A 813 0.52 47.19 -15.56
N SER A 814 -0.25 46.11 -15.76
CA SER A 814 -1.21 45.99 -16.87
C SER A 814 -2.66 46.09 -16.38
N ASP A 815 -3.59 46.38 -17.29
CA ASP A 815 -5.04 46.38 -17.04
C ASP A 815 -5.67 44.97 -16.97
N THR A 816 -4.83 43.95 -16.75
CA THR A 816 -5.26 42.57 -16.56
C THR A 816 -5.36 42.23 -15.07
N LEU A 817 -6.51 41.70 -14.66
CA LEU A 817 -6.71 41.04 -13.38
C LEU A 817 -6.41 39.54 -13.53
N LEU A 818 -5.41 39.04 -12.80
CA LEU A 818 -5.08 37.61 -12.75
C LEU A 818 -5.79 36.94 -11.58
N LEU A 819 -6.65 35.98 -11.87
CA LEU A 819 -7.23 35.07 -10.89
C LEU A 819 -6.36 33.82 -10.80
N ILE A 820 -5.97 33.40 -9.61
CA ILE A 820 -5.26 32.13 -9.39
C ILE A 820 -6.21 31.19 -8.68
N LYS A 821 -6.64 30.12 -9.36
CA LYS A 821 -7.58 29.14 -8.81
C LYS A 821 -6.84 27.82 -8.53
N PRO A 822 -6.57 27.46 -7.25
CA PRO A 822 -5.96 26.18 -6.90
C PRO A 822 -6.92 25.02 -7.18
N HIS A 823 -6.38 23.80 -7.24
CA HIS A 823 -7.13 22.64 -7.70
C HIS A 823 -8.01 22.08 -6.55
N PRO A 824 -9.33 21.88 -6.73
CA PRO A 824 -10.22 21.47 -5.62
C PRO A 824 -9.83 20.14 -4.95
N HIS A 825 -9.18 19.25 -5.71
CA HIS A 825 -8.70 17.97 -5.20
C HIS A 825 -7.42 18.02 -4.36
N GLU A 826 -6.80 19.19 -4.16
CA GLU A 826 -5.71 19.34 -3.18
C GLU A 826 -6.19 19.10 -1.74
N LEU A 827 -7.47 19.42 -1.46
CA LEU A 827 -8.13 19.16 -0.18
C LEU A 827 -8.78 17.76 -0.11
N ASN A 828 -8.76 17.00 -1.21
CA ASN A 828 -9.33 15.65 -1.24
C ASN A 828 -8.22 14.62 -1.00
N ASN A 829 -8.18 14.04 0.20
CA ASN A 829 -7.19 13.02 0.55
C ASN A 829 -7.23 11.80 -0.37
N GLN A 830 -8.39 11.44 -0.93
CA GLN A 830 -8.48 10.34 -1.89
C GLN A 830 -7.65 10.61 -3.16
N ILE A 831 -7.31 11.86 -3.47
CA ILE A 831 -6.58 12.24 -4.69
C ILE A 831 -5.18 12.79 -4.38
N ALA A 832 -5.04 13.78 -3.51
CA ALA A 832 -3.73 14.34 -3.15
C ALA A 832 -3.01 13.51 -2.05
N THR A 833 -3.78 12.85 -1.18
CA THR A 833 -3.32 12.03 -0.05
C THR A 833 -2.33 12.73 0.87
N PHE A 834 -2.85 13.48 1.84
CA PHE A 834 -2.07 14.17 2.88
C PHE A 834 -0.91 15.00 2.30
N PRO A 835 -1.19 16.00 1.43
CA PRO A 835 -0.16 16.88 0.89
C PRO A 835 0.66 17.55 2.01
N THR A 836 1.91 17.89 1.71
CA THR A 836 2.76 18.71 2.59
C THR A 836 3.15 20.05 1.94
N GLU A 837 2.70 20.27 0.71
CA GLU A 837 2.86 21.50 -0.05
C GLU A 837 1.65 21.60 -0.97
N PHE A 838 1.10 22.81 -1.10
CA PHE A 838 -0.05 23.15 -1.92
C PHE A 838 0.39 24.03 -3.10
N PHE A 839 -0.50 24.23 -4.07
CA PHE A 839 -0.24 25.09 -5.22
C PHE A 839 0.07 26.55 -4.82
N SER A 840 -0.53 27.04 -3.74
CA SER A 840 -0.21 28.35 -3.13
C SER A 840 1.26 28.48 -2.75
N ASP A 841 1.86 27.39 -2.27
CA ASP A 841 3.22 27.40 -1.72
C ASP A 841 4.28 27.48 -2.83
N LEU A 842 3.87 27.37 -4.10
CA LEU A 842 4.74 27.56 -5.26
C LEU A 842 4.93 29.03 -5.63
N ILE A 843 4.10 29.93 -5.09
CA ILE A 843 4.14 31.37 -5.37
C ILE A 843 5.21 32.02 -4.49
N GLU A 844 6.23 32.58 -5.14
CA GLU A 844 7.33 33.33 -4.51
C GLU A 844 7.23 34.83 -4.81
N GLU A 845 6.41 35.21 -5.79
CA GLU A 845 6.16 36.60 -6.16
C GLU A 845 5.20 37.30 -5.20
N GLU A 846 5.47 38.57 -4.90
CA GLU A 846 4.54 39.43 -4.19
C GLU A 846 3.24 39.61 -4.99
N ILE A 847 2.10 39.40 -4.31
CA ILE A 847 0.75 39.49 -4.88
C ILE A 847 0.31 40.96 -4.89
N GLY A 848 0.29 41.57 -6.07
CA GLY A 848 -0.16 42.96 -6.26
C GLY A 848 -1.69 43.10 -6.32
N GLU A 849 -2.17 44.34 -6.44
CA GLU A 849 -3.61 44.68 -6.48
C GLU A 849 -4.38 44.03 -7.64
N ASN A 850 -3.67 43.66 -8.71
CA ASN A 850 -4.23 43.04 -9.90
C ASN A 850 -4.08 41.51 -9.95
N VAL A 851 -3.88 40.90 -8.79
CA VAL A 851 -3.88 39.44 -8.61
C VAL A 851 -4.85 39.07 -7.48
N ILE A 852 -5.66 38.04 -7.68
CA ILE A 852 -6.56 37.49 -6.66
C ILE A 852 -6.33 35.98 -6.57
N PHE A 853 -5.96 35.51 -5.39
CA PHE A 853 -5.92 34.08 -5.09
C PHE A 853 -7.29 33.60 -4.63
N LEU A 854 -7.87 32.65 -5.36
CA LEU A 854 -9.21 32.12 -5.07
C LEU A 854 -9.13 30.91 -4.14
N GLY A 855 -10.14 30.72 -3.31
CA GLY A 855 -10.29 29.49 -2.53
C GLY A 855 -10.58 28.27 -3.41
N HIS A 856 -10.07 27.10 -2.98
CA HIS A 856 -10.22 25.81 -3.66
C HIS A 856 -11.67 25.50 -4.08
N ARG A 857 -12.64 25.84 -3.21
CA ARG A 857 -14.06 25.46 -3.34
C ARG A 857 -15.01 26.63 -3.61
N TRP A 858 -14.50 27.84 -3.87
CA TRP A 858 -15.36 29.04 -4.01
C TRP A 858 -16.24 29.03 -5.25
N PHE A 859 -15.72 28.57 -6.38
CA PHE A 859 -16.39 28.62 -7.68
C PHE A 859 -16.26 27.28 -8.41
N ASP A 860 -17.37 26.79 -8.95
CA ASP A 860 -17.38 25.72 -9.95
C ASP A 860 -16.99 26.26 -11.33
N MET A 861 -16.69 25.36 -12.27
CA MET A 861 -16.27 25.77 -13.61
C MET A 861 -17.35 26.62 -14.30
N HIS A 862 -18.63 26.31 -14.09
CA HIS A 862 -19.73 27.09 -14.64
C HIS A 862 -19.79 28.52 -14.08
N ASP A 863 -19.54 28.73 -12.78
CA ASP A 863 -19.51 30.06 -12.18
C ASP A 863 -18.41 30.91 -12.84
N MET A 864 -17.27 30.29 -13.15
CA MET A 864 -16.12 30.97 -13.72
C MET A 864 -16.36 31.52 -15.13
N ALA A 865 -17.36 31.01 -15.86
CA ALA A 865 -17.66 31.44 -17.22
C ALA A 865 -18.03 32.93 -17.32
N GLY A 866 -18.70 33.46 -16.29
CA GLY A 866 -19.05 34.89 -16.19
C GLY A 866 -17.97 35.77 -15.57
N LEU A 867 -16.87 35.17 -15.08
CA LEU A 867 -15.86 35.86 -14.27
C LEU A 867 -14.52 36.07 -14.99
N MET A 868 -14.29 35.39 -16.12
CA MET A 868 -13.03 35.48 -16.86
C MET A 868 -13.25 35.72 -18.36
N ASP A 869 -12.24 36.29 -19.02
CA ASP A 869 -12.16 36.44 -20.47
C ASP A 869 -11.16 35.44 -21.10
N LEU A 870 -10.20 34.93 -20.30
CA LEU A 870 -9.11 34.06 -20.77
C LEU A 870 -8.73 33.03 -19.70
N GLY A 871 -8.64 31.75 -20.09
CA GLY A 871 -8.05 30.70 -19.26
C GLY A 871 -6.53 30.60 -19.46
N VAL A 872 -5.78 30.35 -18.39
CA VAL A 872 -4.33 30.07 -18.45
C VAL A 872 -4.08 28.73 -17.78
N ILE A 873 -3.58 27.76 -18.56
CA ILE A 873 -3.52 26.36 -18.13
C ILE A 873 -2.12 25.82 -18.39
N TYR A 874 -1.48 25.32 -17.33
CA TYR A 874 -0.23 24.59 -17.48
C TYR A 874 -0.44 23.27 -18.24
N ASN A 875 -1.25 22.38 -17.66
CA ASN A 875 -1.75 21.17 -18.31
C ASN A 875 -2.97 20.68 -17.53
N GLY A 876 -4.12 20.50 -18.20
CA GLY A 876 -5.32 20.01 -17.54
C GLY A 876 -6.52 19.92 -18.47
N THR A 877 -7.44 19.03 -18.09
CA THR A 877 -8.68 18.80 -18.84
C THR A 877 -9.65 19.99 -18.76
N THR A 878 -9.41 20.94 -17.84
CA THR A 878 -10.08 22.25 -17.78
C THR A 878 -10.09 22.97 -19.14
N SER A 879 -9.06 22.76 -19.96
CA SER A 879 -9.01 23.32 -21.33
C SER A 879 -10.18 22.87 -22.20
N VAL A 880 -10.66 21.64 -22.03
CA VAL A 880 -11.82 21.09 -22.75
C VAL A 880 -13.11 21.70 -22.23
N GLU A 881 -13.24 21.89 -20.91
CA GLU A 881 -14.42 22.52 -20.29
C GLU A 881 -14.58 23.97 -20.75
N LEU A 882 -13.49 24.74 -20.77
CA LEU A 882 -13.48 26.11 -21.29
C LEU A 882 -13.73 26.14 -22.81
N GLY A 883 -13.26 25.14 -23.54
CA GLY A 883 -13.57 24.96 -24.97
C GLY A 883 -15.08 24.80 -25.23
N ILE A 884 -15.80 24.04 -24.41
CA ILE A 884 -17.27 23.91 -24.51
C ILE A 884 -17.98 25.25 -24.28
N MET A 885 -17.45 26.06 -23.34
CA MET A 885 -17.95 27.40 -23.04
C MET A 885 -17.55 28.44 -24.08
N GLY A 886 -16.68 28.10 -25.04
CA GLY A 886 -16.14 29.05 -26.02
C GLY A 886 -15.14 30.04 -25.43
N ILE A 887 -14.59 29.78 -24.24
CA ILE A 887 -13.61 30.66 -23.59
C ILE A 887 -12.20 30.28 -24.07
N PRO A 888 -11.43 31.22 -24.65
CA PRO A 888 -10.09 30.93 -25.14
C PRO A 888 -9.14 30.59 -23.99
N CYS A 889 -8.17 29.71 -24.25
CA CYS A 889 -7.14 29.34 -23.28
C CYS A 889 -5.72 29.46 -23.84
N ILE A 890 -4.78 29.86 -22.99
CA ILE A 890 -3.35 29.68 -23.19
C ILE A 890 -2.92 28.34 -22.56
N LEU A 891 -2.33 27.46 -23.37
CA LEU A 891 -1.75 26.19 -22.96
C LEU A 891 -0.22 26.34 -22.82
N ALA A 892 0.28 26.34 -21.58
CA ALA A 892 1.66 26.69 -21.29
C ALA A 892 2.63 25.49 -21.19
N GLY A 893 2.15 24.30 -20.81
CA GLY A 893 2.95 23.09 -20.68
C GLY A 893 3.10 22.34 -22.00
N HIS A 894 4.23 21.65 -22.20
CA HIS A 894 4.57 20.96 -23.46
C HIS A 894 3.48 20.01 -23.95
N PHE A 895 2.91 19.22 -23.03
CA PHE A 895 1.94 18.18 -23.37
C PHE A 895 0.49 18.68 -23.46
N ALA A 896 0.20 19.89 -23.00
CA ALA A 896 -1.16 20.42 -23.02
C ALA A 896 -1.77 20.48 -24.44
N PRO A 897 -1.12 21.03 -25.48
CA PRO A 897 -1.67 21.03 -26.83
C PRO A 897 -1.69 19.63 -27.48
N ILE A 898 -0.92 18.67 -26.96
CA ILE A 898 -0.87 17.28 -27.46
C ILE A 898 -2.04 16.47 -26.90
N ASP A 899 -2.32 16.58 -25.60
CA ASP A 899 -3.41 15.86 -24.94
C ASP A 899 -4.79 16.44 -25.28
N TYR A 900 -4.86 17.76 -25.49
CA TYR A 900 -6.08 18.51 -25.77
C TYR A 900 -6.00 19.22 -27.13
N PRO A 901 -5.94 18.48 -28.26
CA PRO A 901 -5.76 19.03 -29.61
C PRO A 901 -7.07 19.63 -30.15
N ILE A 902 -7.67 20.57 -29.42
CA ILE A 902 -8.98 21.19 -29.73
C ILE A 902 -8.86 22.60 -30.32
N GLY A 903 -7.65 23.15 -30.41
CA GLY A 903 -7.39 24.43 -31.09
C GLY A 903 -7.29 25.66 -30.19
N HIS A 904 -6.87 25.48 -28.93
CA HIS A 904 -6.45 26.58 -28.04
C HIS A 904 -5.05 27.12 -28.40
N ILE A 905 -4.64 28.22 -27.76
CA ILE A 905 -3.38 28.91 -28.01
C ILE A 905 -2.23 28.18 -27.30
N ALA A 906 -1.10 28.00 -27.98
CA ALA A 906 0.11 27.42 -27.42
C ALA A 906 1.33 28.29 -27.78
N PRO A 907 1.68 29.29 -26.95
CA PRO A 907 2.74 30.25 -27.26
C PRO A 907 4.11 29.56 -27.29
N GLN A 908 5.01 30.08 -28.12
CA GLN A 908 6.36 29.52 -28.29
C GLN A 908 7.45 30.31 -27.56
N THR A 909 7.14 31.53 -27.10
CA THR A 909 8.08 32.40 -26.39
C THR A 909 7.45 33.06 -25.17
N ARG A 910 8.29 33.62 -24.27
CA ARG A 910 7.82 34.39 -23.10
C ARG A 910 7.13 35.68 -23.49
N ALA A 911 7.72 36.44 -24.41
CA ALA A 911 7.12 37.66 -24.92
C ALA A 911 5.74 37.40 -25.56
N GLU A 912 5.62 36.36 -26.38
CA GLU A 912 4.31 36.00 -26.94
C GLU A 912 3.29 35.63 -25.87
N PHE A 913 3.69 34.82 -24.88
CA PHE A 913 2.84 34.46 -23.75
C PHE A 913 2.35 35.71 -22.98
N GLU A 914 3.24 36.66 -22.70
CA GLU A 914 2.91 37.91 -22.02
C GLU A 914 1.88 38.72 -22.81
N THR A 915 2.08 38.90 -24.12
CA THR A 915 1.15 39.68 -24.96
C THR A 915 -0.26 39.07 -24.99
N TYR A 916 -0.39 37.74 -24.97
CA TYR A 916 -1.69 37.09 -24.85
C TYR A 916 -2.28 37.25 -23.45
N LEU A 917 -1.48 37.04 -22.41
CA LEU A 917 -1.94 37.13 -21.02
C LEU A 917 -2.41 38.55 -20.67
N ARG A 918 -1.75 39.57 -21.22
CA ARG A 918 -2.08 40.99 -21.05
C ARG A 918 -3.19 41.49 -21.98
N PHE A 919 -3.74 40.63 -22.84
CA PHE A 919 -4.72 40.98 -23.87
C PHE A 919 -4.21 42.02 -24.90
N GLU A 920 -2.89 42.20 -25.02
CA GLU A 920 -2.26 43.03 -26.06
C GLU A 920 -2.33 42.36 -27.44
N LYS A 921 -2.41 41.02 -27.45
CA LYS A 921 -2.65 40.19 -28.63
C LYS A 921 -3.98 39.45 -28.49
N PRO A 922 -4.88 39.49 -29.49
CA PRO A 922 -6.17 38.82 -29.40
C PRO A 922 -5.99 37.29 -29.35
N ALA A 923 -6.70 36.66 -28.41
CA ALA A 923 -6.67 35.23 -28.18
C ALA A 923 -7.52 34.45 -29.22
N ILE A 924 -7.01 34.34 -30.46
CA ILE A 924 -7.71 33.63 -31.55
C ILE A 924 -7.56 32.13 -31.39
N VAL A 925 -8.69 31.42 -31.28
CA VAL A 925 -8.79 29.96 -31.20
C VAL A 925 -9.49 29.38 -32.44
N ALA A 926 -9.56 28.05 -32.55
CA ALA A 926 -10.30 27.40 -33.62
C ALA A 926 -11.78 27.87 -33.64
N PRO A 927 -12.35 28.18 -34.83
CA PRO A 927 -13.73 28.69 -34.92
C PRO A 927 -14.78 27.65 -34.51
N ASP A 928 -14.43 26.36 -34.58
CA ASP A 928 -15.22 25.20 -34.20
C ASP A 928 -14.79 24.60 -32.85
N ILE A 929 -14.26 25.43 -31.93
CA ILE A 929 -13.69 24.95 -30.66
C ILE A 929 -14.72 24.24 -29.77
N ARG A 930 -15.98 24.70 -29.75
CA ARG A 930 -17.05 24.09 -28.94
C ARG A 930 -17.33 22.67 -29.41
N GLU A 931 -17.46 22.50 -30.72
CA GLU A 931 -17.65 21.22 -31.41
C GLU A 931 -16.45 20.30 -31.19
N ARG A 932 -15.22 20.82 -31.32
CA ARG A 932 -13.98 20.06 -31.07
C ARG A 932 -13.92 19.59 -29.61
N ALA A 933 -14.25 20.44 -28.65
CA ALA A 933 -14.25 20.09 -27.24
C ALA A 933 -15.30 19.00 -26.91
N ALA A 934 -16.51 19.12 -27.45
CA ALA A 934 -17.56 18.11 -27.29
C ALA A 934 -17.18 16.77 -27.93
N LEU A 935 -16.61 16.78 -29.14
CA LEU A 935 -16.14 15.59 -29.83
C LEU A 935 -14.93 14.95 -29.14
N TRP A 936 -14.09 15.74 -28.45
CA TRP A 936 -13.03 15.20 -27.61
C TRP A 936 -13.60 14.40 -26.44
N LEU A 937 -14.61 14.92 -25.74
CA LEU A 937 -15.29 14.17 -24.67
C LEU A 937 -15.97 12.91 -25.20
N HIS A 938 -16.62 13.01 -26.36
CA HIS A 938 -17.23 11.86 -27.04
C HIS A 938 -16.19 10.78 -27.38
N TYR A 939 -15.03 11.18 -27.91
CA TYR A 939 -13.90 10.28 -28.17
C TYR A 939 -13.45 9.59 -26.88
N MET A 940 -13.29 10.33 -25.78
CA MET A 940 -12.84 9.78 -24.50
C MET A 940 -13.83 8.81 -23.86
N ARG A 941 -15.13 9.03 -24.07
CA ARG A 941 -16.21 8.12 -23.64
C ARG A 941 -16.32 6.87 -24.53
N SER A 942 -15.78 6.91 -25.74
CA SER A 942 -15.96 5.86 -26.73
C SER A 942 -15.54 4.48 -26.21
N PRO A 943 -16.42 3.46 -26.31
CA PRO A 943 -16.06 2.07 -25.99
C PRO A 943 -15.07 1.48 -27.00
N ASP A 944 -14.73 2.21 -28.06
CA ASP A 944 -13.67 1.86 -29.00
C ASP A 944 -12.36 2.58 -28.72
N PHE A 945 -12.33 3.67 -27.94
CA PHE A 945 -11.05 4.18 -27.45
C PHE A 945 -10.66 3.46 -26.16
N THR A 946 -11.47 3.60 -25.10
CA THR A 946 -11.22 2.97 -23.80
C THR A 946 -12.11 1.73 -23.63
N LEU A 947 -11.48 0.55 -23.60
CA LEU A 947 -12.22 -0.72 -23.65
C LEU A 947 -12.68 -1.17 -22.25
N PRO A 948 -13.86 -1.79 -22.11
CA PRO A 948 -14.31 -2.36 -20.83
C PRO A 948 -13.39 -3.49 -20.33
N TYR A 949 -12.73 -3.29 -19.18
CA TYR A 949 -11.74 -4.25 -18.66
C TYR A 949 -11.49 -4.07 -17.14
N ARG A 950 -12.19 -4.85 -16.31
CA ARG A 950 -12.03 -4.86 -14.83
C ARG A 950 -11.00 -5.88 -14.31
N PHE A 951 -10.36 -6.64 -15.22
CA PHE A 951 -9.23 -7.51 -14.90
C PHE A 951 -7.93 -6.73 -14.57
N HIS A 952 -7.94 -5.40 -14.69
CA HIS A 952 -6.88 -4.47 -14.28
C HIS A 952 -7.45 -3.58 -13.18
N ALA A 953 -6.99 -3.72 -11.95
CA ALA A 953 -7.44 -2.88 -10.85
C ALA A 953 -6.36 -1.86 -10.59
N ARG A 954 -6.54 -0.70 -11.22
CA ARG A 954 -6.02 0.53 -10.66
C ARG A 954 -7.18 1.29 -10.07
N PRO A 955 -7.09 1.65 -8.78
CA PRO A 955 -8.09 2.52 -8.22
C PRO A 955 -8.08 3.86 -8.96
N VAL A 956 -9.26 4.47 -9.09
CA VAL A 956 -9.39 5.83 -9.65
C VAL A 956 -8.85 6.86 -8.65
N THR A 957 -8.80 6.48 -7.38
CA THR A 957 -8.28 7.25 -6.24
C THR A 957 -7.07 6.55 -5.61
N ASN A 958 -6.44 7.13 -4.59
CA ASN A 958 -5.38 6.48 -3.81
C ASN A 958 -5.89 5.35 -2.88
N LYS A 959 -7.20 5.09 -2.85
CA LYS A 959 -7.78 4.01 -2.04
C LYS A 959 -7.32 2.66 -2.55
N LYS A 960 -6.73 1.85 -1.68
CA LYS A 960 -6.15 0.57 -2.08
C LYS A 960 -7.19 -0.55 -2.05
N ILE A 961 -7.25 -1.33 -3.12
CA ILE A 961 -7.95 -2.61 -3.14
C ILE A 961 -6.95 -3.67 -2.69
N TYR A 962 -7.02 -4.04 -1.42
CA TYR A 962 -6.04 -4.96 -0.83
C TYR A 962 -6.66 -5.84 0.28
N PRO A 963 -6.33 -7.15 0.35
CA PRO A 963 -5.58 -7.91 -0.65
C PRO A 963 -6.30 -7.97 -2.00
N PRO A 964 -5.57 -8.15 -3.12
CA PRO A 964 -6.18 -8.14 -4.45
C PRO A 964 -7.03 -9.40 -4.68
N TYR A 965 -8.08 -9.29 -5.50
CA TYR A 965 -8.94 -10.41 -5.87
C TYR A 965 -9.42 -10.29 -7.33
N TRP A 966 -10.05 -11.36 -7.81
CA TRP A 966 -10.68 -11.45 -9.13
C TRP A 966 -12.19 -11.30 -9.03
N PHE A 967 -12.79 -10.55 -9.95
CA PHE A 967 -14.25 -10.53 -10.14
C PHE A 967 -14.68 -11.84 -10.82
N GLY A 968 -15.58 -12.58 -10.16
CA GLY A 968 -15.99 -13.91 -10.60
C GLY A 968 -16.77 -13.87 -11.91
N GLU A 969 -17.64 -12.87 -12.03
CA GLU A 969 -18.46 -12.57 -13.20
C GLU A 969 -17.60 -12.29 -14.45
N ASP A 970 -16.56 -11.46 -14.32
CA ASP A 970 -15.66 -11.15 -15.44
C ASP A 970 -14.90 -12.39 -15.91
N LEU A 971 -14.40 -13.19 -14.97
CA LEU A 971 -13.71 -14.45 -15.29
C LEU A 971 -14.64 -15.45 -16.00
N LYS A 972 -15.94 -15.44 -15.69
CA LYS A 972 -16.95 -16.28 -16.34
C LYS A 972 -17.22 -15.79 -17.77
N ALA A 973 -17.45 -14.49 -17.97
CA ALA A 973 -17.65 -13.90 -19.29
C ALA A 973 -16.44 -14.13 -20.24
N LEU A 974 -15.22 -14.16 -19.71
CA LEU A 974 -14.04 -14.51 -20.51
C LEU A 974 -13.98 -16.00 -20.88
N GLN A 975 -14.55 -16.89 -20.06
CA GLN A 975 -14.58 -18.33 -20.31
C GLN A 975 -15.64 -18.70 -21.34
N THR A 976 -16.81 -18.04 -21.31
CA THR A 976 -17.89 -18.24 -22.28
C THR A 976 -17.64 -17.55 -23.63
N GLY A 977 -16.63 -16.68 -23.71
CA GLY A 977 -16.28 -15.96 -24.94
C GLY A 977 -17.05 -14.65 -25.12
N GLU A 978 -17.94 -14.29 -24.19
CA GLU A 978 -18.70 -13.04 -24.18
C GLU A 978 -17.80 -11.79 -24.12
N ASN A 979 -16.62 -11.90 -23.51
CA ASN A 979 -15.66 -10.80 -23.42
C ASN A 979 -14.46 -10.94 -24.38
N ALA A 980 -14.52 -10.25 -25.52
CA ALA A 980 -13.44 -10.20 -26.52
C ALA A 980 -12.37 -9.13 -26.26
N THR A 981 -12.55 -8.25 -25.26
CA THR A 981 -11.68 -7.09 -25.00
C THR A 981 -10.20 -7.45 -24.86
N PRO A 982 -9.78 -8.50 -24.11
CA PRO A 982 -8.35 -8.82 -23.98
C PRO A 982 -7.68 -9.12 -25.33
N GLY A 983 -8.42 -9.71 -26.27
CA GLY A 983 -7.96 -9.98 -27.63
C GLY A 983 -7.81 -8.71 -28.47
N ARG A 984 -8.76 -7.77 -28.36
CA ARG A 984 -8.69 -6.45 -29.02
C ARG A 984 -7.47 -5.66 -28.56
N LEU A 985 -7.23 -5.60 -27.24
CA LEU A 985 -6.07 -4.90 -26.66
C LEU A 985 -4.74 -5.47 -27.16
N ALA A 986 -4.61 -6.80 -27.21
CA ALA A 986 -3.41 -7.44 -27.77
C ALA A 986 -3.21 -7.06 -29.25
N ARG A 987 -4.27 -7.07 -30.06
CA ARG A 987 -4.20 -6.67 -31.47
C ARG A 987 -3.78 -5.22 -31.66
N ARG A 988 -4.23 -4.30 -30.79
CA ARG A 988 -3.80 -2.89 -30.83
C ARG A 988 -2.31 -2.72 -30.64
N VAL A 989 -1.75 -3.36 -29.62
CA VAL A 989 -0.30 -3.34 -29.37
C VAL A 989 0.48 -3.87 -30.58
N LEU A 990 -0.04 -4.92 -31.23
CA LEU A 990 0.60 -5.53 -32.39
C LEU A 990 0.41 -4.75 -33.70
N GLY A 991 -0.45 -3.72 -33.74
CA GLY A 991 -0.78 -2.96 -34.95
C GLY A 991 -1.83 -3.61 -35.86
N GLN A 992 -2.51 -4.65 -35.38
CA GLN A 992 -3.52 -5.39 -36.12
C GLN A 992 -4.92 -4.77 -35.99
N GLU A 993 -5.11 -3.90 -34.99
CA GLU A 993 -6.33 -3.14 -34.75
C GLU A 993 -5.92 -1.71 -34.40
N ALA A 994 -6.66 -0.71 -34.90
CA ALA A 994 -6.36 0.69 -34.65
C ALA A 994 -7.27 1.28 -33.56
N GLU A 995 -6.84 2.38 -32.96
CA GLU A 995 -7.73 3.27 -32.18
C GLU A 995 -8.66 4.05 -33.12
N PRO A 996 -9.76 4.64 -32.64
CA PRO A 996 -10.64 5.47 -33.48
C PRO A 996 -9.85 6.58 -34.19
N GLY A 997 -10.08 6.77 -35.49
CA GLY A 997 -9.31 7.69 -36.33
C GLY A 997 -7.90 7.21 -36.73
N GLY A 998 -7.42 6.10 -36.17
CA GLY A 998 -6.14 5.49 -36.53
C GLY A 998 -6.19 4.65 -37.80
N GLN A 999 -5.04 4.49 -38.47
CA GLN A 999 -4.89 3.62 -39.63
C GLN A 999 -4.35 2.24 -39.20
N ARG A 1000 -4.85 1.17 -39.84
CA ARG A 1000 -4.26 -0.17 -39.69
C ARG A 1000 -2.94 -0.21 -40.45
N MET A 1001 -2.00 -0.99 -39.93
CA MET A 1001 -0.79 -1.33 -40.68
C MET A 1001 -1.19 -2.19 -41.90
N PRO A 1002 -0.55 -2.00 -43.07
CA PRO A 1002 -0.61 -3.02 -44.11
C PRO A 1002 -0.14 -4.35 -43.50
N SER A 1003 -0.89 -5.43 -43.73
CA SER A 1003 -0.49 -6.74 -43.24
C SER A 1003 0.84 -7.10 -43.88
N SER A 1004 1.92 -7.11 -43.11
CA SER A 1004 3.13 -7.82 -43.52
C SER A 1004 2.79 -9.30 -43.49
N THR A 1005 2.55 -9.86 -44.68
CA THR A 1005 2.57 -11.30 -44.96
C THR A 1005 3.92 -11.87 -44.58
#